data_AF-A0A367FGS4-F1
#
_entry.id   AF-A0A367FGS4-F1
#
_cell.length_a   1.000
_cell.length_b   1.000
_cell.length_c   1.000
_cell.angle_alpha   90.00
_cell.angle_beta   90.00
_cell.angle_gamma   90.00
#
_symmetry.space_group_name_H-M   'P 1'
#
loop_
_entity.id
_entity.type
_entity.pdbx_description
1 polymer ?
#
loop_
_entity_poly.entity_id
_entity_poly.type
_entity_poly.pdbx_seq_one_letter_code
_entity_poly.pdbx_strand_id
1 'polypeptide(L)'
;MLDENQRAVVGHRGGPLLVLAGPGTGKTTTIVESIVERVERRGVDPERVLVLTFSRKAAQELRERITARMRRTTRTPLALTFHSYAYALLRREAVLAGDPPPRLLTGPEQLLEIRRLLHGDLEDGARQWPPSLREALKTRGFAEELRDFLARAAERGLDGPDLVVLGREHGRADWVAAGRFAGRYNDRFDLDPTPALDYAELIRAGAGLLSDPEVRRRERGAYDVVFVDEYQDTDPAQEQLLRHLAGDGRDLIAVGDPDQSIYGFRGADVRNILSFPERFRTADGREAPVVALRVCRRSGAGLLAASRRLASRLPVPPSPGRGARPHPDSHRDLLAVDTADPGEVRVLLADSETQEAAVVADTLRRAHLLEGVPWSRMAVLVRSATRQVPMLRRALLSAGVPVVIMGDEVPLIQEPGVRPLATLLRVALRPETLDVTTAEELLTGPLGATDAIGVRRLRRALRVAELEAAAIDTGTPSPPPRSSDDLLVAALRDSRELTSIEPHVAACAERVAALIKVARAAVDRGDTAEEALWAVWQASGLPERWTDASVAGGARGAQADRDLDAVVALFDHAARFVDRLPHAGAGVFLDDLVSQEIAGNTLAAHAPDGDAVRILTAHRSKGLEWDVVVVAGVQDGVWPDMRLRGSLLGIEQLVALSEGSVLDGVDAATAALASKLLAEERRLFYVAATRARRRLVVTAVGGEDTDERPSRFLAELIPGAAEGANIDERARWLSMSSLVADLRAAVCDPTRSEAVRRAAAGHLARLARAGVPGAHPDEWYALTRISDDRPLTWPDGIVRISPSTVESFTKCGLRWLLETAVGASGTDMSRSLGSVIHAVAVLAAAGQEGDALGKRIDEVWEELDFGGLWYNRKQRTVAEQMLSRFLTWHEQNPRELVAVEEAFTAMLSENVQIKGRVDRVERDGDGRAVIIDLKTGTSKPSDHDLDRHPQLGVYQLATLLGAFERHGLTEPGGAALVQLGKAAGKEAKLAREQVQGALGDDPEPGWAGELVDTVATGMSSRVFTATVNDGCRTCAAKASCPVNDAGGRVC
;
A
#
# COMPACT_ATOMS: atom_id res chain seq x y z
N MET A 1 -37.20 -8.51 28.33
CA MET A 1 -38.63 -8.85 28.22
C MET A 1 -38.93 -9.08 26.74
N LEU A 2 -39.59 -10.18 26.39
CA LEU A 2 -39.92 -10.53 25.01
C LEU A 2 -41.19 -9.80 24.56
N ASP A 3 -41.21 -9.26 23.34
CA ASP A 3 -42.43 -8.69 22.76
C ASP A 3 -43.44 -9.77 22.32
N GLU A 4 -44.60 -9.36 21.81
CA GLU A 4 -45.66 -10.28 21.39
C GLU A 4 -45.21 -11.24 20.28
N ASN A 5 -44.53 -10.75 19.25
CA ASN A 5 -44.08 -11.57 18.13
C ASN A 5 -42.95 -12.51 18.56
N GLN A 6 -42.03 -12.07 19.41
CA GLN A 6 -41.02 -12.95 20.00
C GLN A 6 -41.65 -14.05 20.87
N ARG A 7 -42.69 -13.72 21.67
CA ARG A 7 -43.43 -14.71 22.44
C ARG A 7 -44.18 -15.70 21.54
N ALA A 8 -44.71 -15.25 20.40
CA ALA A 8 -45.33 -16.13 19.41
C ALA A 8 -44.33 -17.14 18.82
N VAL A 9 -43.10 -16.69 18.52
CA VAL A 9 -42.02 -17.59 18.05
C VAL A 9 -41.62 -18.60 19.13
N VAL A 10 -41.37 -18.13 20.36
CA VAL A 10 -40.99 -19.00 21.49
C VAL A 10 -42.10 -20.01 21.81
N GLY A 11 -43.37 -19.59 21.74
CA GLY A 11 -44.55 -20.42 22.00
C GLY A 11 -44.99 -21.30 20.82
N HIS A 12 -44.27 -21.29 19.69
CA HIS A 12 -44.62 -22.09 18.51
C HIS A 12 -44.63 -23.58 18.86
N ARG A 13 -45.75 -24.26 18.57
CA ARG A 13 -46.02 -25.61 19.06
C ARG A 13 -45.27 -26.71 18.29
N GLY A 14 -44.88 -26.44 17.04
CA GLY A 14 -44.14 -27.37 16.20
C GLY A 14 -44.42 -27.15 14.71
N GLY A 15 -43.64 -27.83 13.85
CA GLY A 15 -43.67 -27.65 12.40
C GLY A 15 -42.81 -26.46 11.94
N PRO A 16 -42.67 -26.26 10.61
CA PRO A 16 -41.82 -25.21 10.06
C PRO A 16 -42.37 -23.82 10.38
N LEU A 17 -41.47 -22.87 10.63
CA LEU A 17 -41.76 -21.47 10.91
C LEU A 17 -40.64 -20.60 10.34
N LEU A 18 -41.04 -19.59 9.55
CA LEU A 18 -40.13 -18.53 9.12
C LEU A 18 -40.27 -17.31 10.03
N VAL A 19 -39.15 -16.83 10.56
CA VAL A 19 -39.07 -15.61 11.35
C VAL A 19 -38.32 -14.55 10.56
N LEU A 20 -39.06 -13.58 10.03
CA LEU A 20 -38.48 -12.43 9.34
C LEU A 20 -38.09 -11.38 10.39
N ALA A 21 -36.81 -11.10 10.52
CA ALA A 21 -36.31 -10.31 11.63
C ALA A 21 -35.29 -9.28 11.16
N GLY A 22 -35.77 -8.05 11.01
CA GLY A 22 -34.96 -6.90 10.62
C GLY A 22 -33.85 -6.57 11.63
N PRO A 23 -32.92 -5.66 11.27
CA PRO A 23 -31.81 -5.27 12.13
C PRO A 23 -32.27 -4.78 13.51
N GLY A 24 -31.58 -5.22 14.57
CA GLY A 24 -31.85 -4.77 15.94
C GLY A 24 -33.12 -5.32 16.59
N THR A 25 -33.83 -6.25 15.94
CA THR A 25 -35.08 -6.84 16.48
C THR A 25 -34.87 -7.91 17.56
N GLY A 26 -33.64 -8.40 17.70
CA GLY A 26 -33.29 -9.43 18.69
C GLY A 26 -33.36 -10.87 18.17
N LYS A 27 -33.04 -11.11 16.89
CA LYS A 27 -32.90 -12.43 16.24
C LYS A 27 -32.30 -13.51 17.15
N THR A 28 -31.06 -13.28 17.56
CA THR A 28 -30.28 -14.18 18.40
C THR A 28 -30.97 -14.45 19.74
N THR A 29 -31.54 -13.43 20.38
CA THR A 29 -32.29 -13.58 21.63
C THR A 29 -33.53 -14.45 21.44
N THR A 30 -34.26 -14.26 20.35
CA THR A 30 -35.45 -15.07 20.02
C THR A 30 -35.07 -16.54 19.82
N ILE A 31 -33.98 -16.84 19.11
CA ILE A 31 -33.47 -18.21 18.93
C ILE A 31 -33.11 -18.82 20.29
N VAL A 32 -32.29 -18.12 21.10
CA VAL A 32 -31.85 -18.59 22.40
C VAL A 32 -33.02 -18.91 23.33
N GLU A 33 -33.99 -17.99 23.46
CA GLU A 33 -35.16 -18.21 24.31
C GLU A 33 -36.08 -19.33 23.77
N SER A 34 -36.15 -19.53 22.45
CA SER A 34 -36.92 -20.62 21.83
C SER A 34 -36.30 -22.01 22.10
N ILE A 35 -34.97 -22.08 22.17
CA ILE A 35 -34.24 -23.30 22.54
C ILE A 35 -34.43 -23.58 24.02
N VAL A 36 -34.25 -22.56 24.87
CA VAL A 36 -34.37 -22.68 26.33
C VAL A 36 -35.79 -23.11 26.72
N GLU A 37 -36.82 -22.56 26.07
CA GLU A 37 -38.21 -22.97 26.33
C GLU A 37 -38.45 -24.46 26.02
N ARG A 38 -37.93 -24.96 24.90
CA ARG A 38 -38.06 -26.38 24.53
C ARG A 38 -37.32 -27.30 25.50
N VAL A 39 -36.12 -26.91 25.91
CA VAL A 39 -35.32 -27.71 26.85
C VAL A 39 -35.90 -27.66 28.26
N GLU A 40 -36.10 -26.47 28.82
CA GLU A 40 -36.47 -26.32 30.24
C GLU A 40 -37.95 -26.61 30.51
N ARG A 41 -38.85 -26.30 29.57
CA ARG A 41 -40.30 -26.46 29.78
C ARG A 41 -40.90 -27.65 29.05
N ARG A 42 -40.42 -27.98 27.85
CA ARG A 42 -40.93 -29.11 27.07
C ARG A 42 -40.13 -30.40 27.26
N GLY A 43 -39.01 -30.35 27.97
CA GLY A 43 -38.19 -31.52 28.28
C GLY A 43 -37.43 -32.08 27.09
N VAL A 44 -37.18 -31.29 26.05
CA VAL A 44 -36.33 -31.69 24.91
C VAL A 44 -34.90 -31.83 25.41
N ASP A 45 -34.25 -32.96 25.12
CA ASP A 45 -32.84 -33.14 25.40
C ASP A 45 -32.02 -32.13 24.59
N PRO A 46 -31.14 -31.32 25.21
CA PRO A 46 -30.26 -30.40 24.48
C PRO A 46 -29.52 -31.07 23.32
N GLU A 47 -29.09 -32.33 23.46
CA GLU A 47 -28.36 -33.04 22.40
C GLU A 47 -29.22 -33.34 21.16
N ARG A 48 -30.56 -33.22 21.28
CA ARG A 48 -31.53 -33.37 20.18
C ARG A 48 -31.91 -32.02 19.54
N VAL A 49 -31.21 -30.93 19.86
CA VAL A 49 -31.38 -29.61 19.26
C VAL A 49 -30.21 -29.32 18.31
N LEU A 50 -30.50 -29.02 17.05
CA LEU A 50 -29.50 -28.59 16.07
C LEU A 50 -29.71 -27.12 15.70
N VAL A 51 -28.66 -26.30 15.82
CA VAL A 51 -28.65 -24.91 15.34
C VAL A 51 -27.64 -24.79 14.20
N LEU A 52 -28.10 -24.36 13.04
CA LEU A 52 -27.29 -24.10 11.85
C LEU A 52 -27.19 -22.60 11.61
N THR A 53 -26.01 -22.12 11.20
CA THR A 53 -25.78 -20.72 10.85
C THR A 53 -24.76 -20.60 9.70
N PHE A 54 -24.67 -19.42 9.10
CA PHE A 54 -23.77 -19.17 7.98
C PHE A 54 -22.29 -19.04 8.38
N SER A 55 -21.99 -18.43 9.53
CA SER A 55 -20.60 -18.10 9.90
C SER A 55 -20.11 -18.78 11.18
N ARG A 56 -18.80 -19.07 11.23
CA ARG A 56 -18.15 -19.65 12.43
C ARG A 56 -18.30 -18.76 13.67
N LYS A 57 -18.20 -17.43 13.48
CA LYS A 57 -18.38 -16.44 14.56
C LYS A 57 -19.80 -16.48 15.13
N ALA A 58 -20.82 -16.51 14.27
CA ALA A 58 -22.21 -16.63 14.70
C ALA A 58 -22.46 -17.95 15.44
N ALA A 59 -21.87 -19.06 14.98
CA ALA A 59 -22.00 -20.36 15.63
C ALA A 59 -21.39 -20.35 17.05
N GLN A 60 -20.21 -19.74 17.20
CA GLN A 60 -19.56 -19.58 18.50
C GLN A 60 -20.39 -18.69 19.44
N GLU A 61 -20.83 -17.53 18.96
CA GLU A 61 -21.62 -16.59 19.75
C GLU A 61 -22.96 -17.21 20.21
N LEU A 62 -23.66 -17.92 19.31
CA LEU A 62 -24.88 -18.65 19.67
C LEU A 62 -24.59 -19.71 20.73
N ARG A 63 -23.52 -20.49 20.58
CA ARG A 63 -23.13 -21.52 21.55
C ARG A 63 -22.87 -20.91 22.93
N GLU A 64 -22.10 -19.84 23.00
CA GLU A 64 -21.80 -19.13 24.25
C GLU A 64 -23.07 -18.60 24.91
N ARG A 65 -23.95 -17.94 24.14
CA ARG A 65 -25.22 -17.40 24.64
C ARG A 65 -26.18 -18.48 25.12
N ILE A 66 -26.33 -19.58 24.39
CA ILE A 66 -27.20 -20.70 24.77
C ILE A 66 -26.68 -21.34 26.07
N THR A 67 -25.38 -21.66 26.12
CA THR A 67 -24.74 -22.30 27.28
C THR A 67 -24.85 -21.42 28.52
N ALA A 68 -24.57 -20.12 28.38
CA ALA A 68 -24.69 -19.14 29.47
C ALA A 68 -26.15 -19.01 29.96
N ARG A 69 -27.11 -18.99 29.03
CA ARG A 69 -28.53 -18.84 29.36
C ARG A 69 -29.13 -20.08 30.03
N MET A 70 -28.69 -21.28 29.64
CA MET A 70 -29.12 -22.57 30.22
C MET A 70 -28.38 -22.92 31.52
N ARG A 71 -27.22 -22.30 31.78
CA ARG A 71 -26.32 -22.60 32.92
C ARG A 71 -25.92 -24.09 33.00
N ARG A 72 -25.72 -24.72 31.85
CA ARG A 72 -25.34 -26.14 31.71
C ARG A 72 -24.35 -26.31 30.57
N THR A 73 -23.44 -27.26 30.71
CA THR A 73 -22.54 -27.70 29.63
C THR A 73 -23.19 -28.83 28.82
N THR A 74 -23.12 -28.77 27.50
CA THR A 74 -23.54 -29.87 26.60
C THR A 74 -22.32 -30.67 26.14
N ARG A 75 -22.50 -31.97 25.86
CA ARG A 75 -21.41 -32.82 25.35
C ARG A 75 -21.12 -32.55 23.87
N THR A 76 -22.16 -32.24 23.12
CA THR A 76 -22.08 -31.89 21.70
C THR A 76 -22.32 -30.40 21.48
N PRO A 77 -21.68 -29.80 20.47
CA PRO A 77 -21.90 -28.41 20.12
C PRO A 77 -23.30 -28.24 19.50
N LEU A 78 -24.19 -27.53 20.20
CA LEU A 78 -25.55 -27.25 19.73
C LEU A 78 -25.61 -26.40 18.45
N ALA A 79 -24.61 -25.54 18.25
CA ALA A 79 -24.54 -24.61 17.12
C ALA A 79 -23.33 -24.90 16.23
N LEU A 80 -23.61 -25.09 14.94
CA LEU A 80 -22.67 -25.43 13.88
C LEU A 80 -22.94 -24.56 12.64
N THR A 81 -21.96 -24.48 11.73
CA THR A 81 -22.23 -24.00 10.38
C THR A 81 -22.79 -25.14 9.52
N PHE A 82 -23.45 -24.80 8.40
CA PHE A 82 -23.89 -25.81 7.41
C PHE A 82 -22.73 -26.73 6.97
N HIS A 83 -21.56 -26.14 6.69
CA HIS A 83 -20.36 -26.88 6.30
C HIS A 83 -19.84 -27.79 7.43
N SER A 84 -19.77 -27.28 8.66
CA SER A 84 -19.33 -28.10 9.80
C SER A 84 -20.29 -29.26 10.07
N TYR A 85 -21.59 -29.06 9.87
CA TYR A 85 -22.58 -30.13 9.97
C TYR A 85 -22.41 -31.17 8.87
N ALA A 86 -22.33 -30.76 7.59
CA ALA A 86 -22.14 -31.66 6.46
C ALA A 86 -20.86 -32.50 6.60
N TYR A 87 -19.77 -31.88 7.05
CA TYR A 87 -18.52 -32.59 7.35
C TYR A 87 -18.68 -33.61 8.48
N ALA A 88 -19.34 -33.24 9.57
CA ALA A 88 -19.58 -34.16 10.70
C ALA A 88 -20.43 -35.36 10.26
N LEU A 89 -21.45 -35.13 9.42
CA LEU A 89 -22.30 -36.16 8.83
C LEU A 89 -21.47 -37.13 7.96
N LEU A 90 -20.75 -36.62 6.96
CA LEU A 90 -19.95 -37.44 6.06
C LEU A 90 -18.85 -38.22 6.79
N ARG A 91 -18.16 -37.57 7.73
CA ARG A 91 -17.14 -38.20 8.57
C ARG A 91 -17.73 -39.36 9.37
N ARG A 92 -18.91 -39.18 9.96
CA ARG A 92 -19.56 -40.23 10.75
C ARG A 92 -19.96 -41.41 9.86
N GLU A 93 -20.53 -41.16 8.69
CA GLU A 93 -20.92 -42.24 7.77
C GLU A 93 -19.71 -43.00 7.21
N ALA A 94 -18.62 -42.31 6.85
CA ALA A 94 -17.38 -42.97 6.43
C ALA A 94 -16.86 -43.91 7.52
N VAL A 95 -16.81 -43.44 8.78
CA VAL A 95 -16.39 -44.27 9.92
C VAL A 95 -17.31 -45.47 10.14
N LEU A 96 -18.64 -45.30 9.96
CA LEU A 96 -19.60 -46.41 10.06
C LEU A 96 -19.44 -47.43 8.93
N ALA A 97 -19.06 -46.99 7.73
CA ALA A 97 -18.77 -47.84 6.59
C ALA A 97 -17.40 -48.52 6.67
N GLY A 98 -16.53 -48.09 7.59
CA GLY A 98 -15.13 -48.56 7.68
C GLY A 98 -14.18 -47.84 6.72
N ASP A 99 -14.65 -46.77 6.08
CA ASP A 99 -13.89 -45.94 5.15
C ASP A 99 -13.11 -44.84 5.88
N PRO A 100 -11.99 -44.35 5.30
CA PRO A 100 -11.28 -43.20 5.84
C PRO A 100 -12.17 -41.94 5.78
N PRO A 101 -12.13 -41.07 6.81
CA PRO A 101 -12.92 -39.85 6.81
C PRO A 101 -12.46 -38.89 5.71
N PRO A 102 -13.38 -38.13 5.09
CA PRO A 102 -13.02 -37.23 4.00
C PRO A 102 -12.10 -36.10 4.47
N ARG A 103 -11.24 -35.66 3.55
CA ARG A 103 -10.36 -34.50 3.72
C ARG A 103 -11.01 -33.27 3.07
N LEU A 104 -10.92 -32.12 3.73
CA LEU A 104 -11.39 -30.85 3.16
C LEU A 104 -10.28 -30.15 2.40
N LEU A 105 -10.55 -29.83 1.14
CA LEU A 105 -9.69 -28.98 0.32
C LEU A 105 -9.92 -27.52 0.67
N THR A 106 -8.82 -26.79 0.83
CA THR A 106 -8.86 -25.35 1.04
C THR A 106 -8.84 -24.60 -0.29
N GLY A 107 -9.31 -23.35 -0.31
CA GLY A 107 -9.39 -22.57 -1.54
C GLY A 107 -8.06 -22.47 -2.32
N PRO A 108 -6.90 -22.32 -1.66
CA PRO A 108 -5.60 -22.36 -2.32
C PRO A 108 -5.18 -23.75 -2.83
N GLU A 109 -5.42 -24.82 -2.07
CA GLU A 109 -5.16 -26.20 -2.52
C GLU A 109 -5.98 -26.53 -3.77
N GLN A 110 -7.27 -26.17 -3.75
CA GLN A 110 -8.14 -26.31 -4.90
C GLN A 110 -7.61 -25.51 -6.10
N LEU A 111 -7.18 -24.26 -5.88
CA LEU A 111 -6.62 -23.43 -6.94
C LEU A 111 -5.32 -24.02 -7.51
N LEU A 112 -4.47 -24.60 -6.67
CA LEU A 112 -3.24 -25.27 -7.08
C LEU A 112 -3.55 -26.48 -7.98
N GLU A 113 -4.47 -27.34 -7.58
CA GLU A 113 -4.87 -28.51 -8.39
C GLU A 113 -5.52 -28.07 -9.71
N ILE A 114 -6.37 -27.04 -9.69
CA ILE A 114 -6.92 -26.45 -10.92
C ILE A 114 -5.80 -25.97 -11.84
N ARG A 115 -4.81 -25.23 -11.32
CA ARG A 115 -3.68 -24.75 -12.12
C ARG A 115 -2.82 -25.89 -12.67
N ARG A 116 -2.62 -26.97 -11.91
CA ARG A 116 -1.90 -28.16 -12.35
C ARG A 116 -2.60 -28.82 -13.53
N LEU A 117 -3.92 -28.99 -13.46
CA LEU A 117 -4.71 -29.56 -14.56
C LEU A 117 -4.73 -28.65 -15.79
N LEU A 118 -4.84 -27.33 -15.59
CA LEU A 118 -4.74 -26.34 -16.68
C LEU A 118 -3.35 -26.33 -17.33
N HIS A 119 -2.28 -26.59 -16.56
CA HIS A 119 -0.94 -26.71 -17.11
C HIS A 119 -0.82 -27.95 -18.02
N GLY A 120 -1.33 -29.11 -17.58
CA GLY A 120 -1.43 -30.29 -18.43
C GLY A 120 -2.24 -30.04 -19.70
N ASP A 121 -3.35 -29.30 -19.60
CA ASP A 121 -4.12 -28.89 -20.78
C ASP A 121 -3.29 -28.06 -21.77
N LEU A 122 -2.44 -27.16 -21.27
CA LEU A 122 -1.56 -26.34 -22.09
C LEU A 122 -0.47 -27.17 -22.79
N GLU A 123 0.10 -28.16 -22.11
CA GLU A 123 1.06 -29.11 -22.70
C GLU A 123 0.45 -29.90 -23.86
N ASP A 124 -0.83 -30.28 -23.74
CA ASP A 124 -1.60 -30.95 -24.80
C ASP A 124 -2.12 -29.99 -25.90
N GLY A 125 -1.73 -28.72 -25.86
CA GLY A 125 -2.10 -27.67 -26.82
C GLY A 125 -3.49 -27.07 -26.60
N ALA A 126 -4.07 -27.26 -25.40
CA ALA A 126 -5.35 -26.71 -24.94
C ALA A 126 -6.51 -26.93 -25.93
N ARG A 127 -6.53 -28.09 -26.60
CA ARG A 127 -7.51 -28.41 -27.66
C ARG A 127 -8.95 -28.45 -27.16
N GLN A 128 -9.14 -28.73 -25.88
CA GLN A 128 -10.46 -28.81 -25.25
C GLN A 128 -11.04 -27.43 -24.94
N TRP A 129 -10.21 -26.38 -24.95
CA TRP A 129 -10.61 -25.01 -24.67
C TRP A 129 -10.79 -24.19 -25.96
N PRO A 130 -11.74 -23.24 -26.00
CA PRO A 130 -11.88 -22.31 -27.11
C PRO A 130 -10.58 -21.55 -27.39
N PRO A 131 -10.22 -21.29 -28.67
CA PRO A 131 -8.98 -20.58 -29.01
C PRO A 131 -8.80 -19.24 -28.29
N SER A 132 -9.88 -18.50 -28.04
CA SER A 132 -9.87 -17.22 -27.34
C SER A 132 -9.45 -17.31 -25.87
N LEU A 133 -9.59 -18.47 -25.22
CA LEU A 133 -9.27 -18.66 -23.80
C LEU A 133 -7.88 -19.25 -23.55
N ARG A 134 -7.19 -19.76 -24.58
CA ARG A 134 -5.93 -20.52 -24.40
C ARG A 134 -4.82 -19.72 -23.72
N GLU A 135 -4.68 -18.43 -24.05
CA GLU A 135 -3.72 -17.55 -23.36
C GLU A 135 -4.15 -17.25 -21.92
N ALA A 136 -5.46 -17.18 -21.65
CA ALA A 136 -5.98 -16.95 -20.31
C ALA A 136 -5.68 -18.13 -19.37
N LEU A 137 -5.61 -19.38 -19.86
CA LEU A 137 -5.27 -20.57 -19.08
C LEU A 137 -3.91 -20.46 -18.36
N LYS A 138 -2.97 -19.67 -18.90
CA LYS A 138 -1.64 -19.42 -18.30
C LYS A 138 -1.72 -18.50 -17.08
N THR A 139 -2.81 -17.74 -16.97
CA THR A 139 -2.98 -16.71 -15.96
C THR A 139 -3.58 -17.28 -14.70
N ARG A 140 -3.17 -16.73 -13.56
CA ARG A 140 -3.76 -17.05 -12.27
C ARG A 140 -5.23 -16.62 -12.17
N GLY A 141 -5.57 -15.44 -12.70
CA GLY A 141 -6.92 -14.90 -12.65
C GLY A 141 -7.97 -15.79 -13.34
N PHE A 142 -7.60 -16.46 -14.44
CA PHE A 142 -8.50 -17.42 -15.07
C PHE A 142 -8.74 -18.67 -14.20
N ALA A 143 -7.70 -19.18 -13.54
CA ALA A 143 -7.85 -20.33 -12.64
C ALA A 143 -8.76 -20.02 -11.44
N GLU A 144 -8.68 -18.78 -10.91
CA GLU A 144 -9.58 -18.29 -9.86
C GLU A 144 -11.02 -18.17 -10.36
N GLU A 145 -11.23 -17.60 -11.55
CA GLU A 145 -12.55 -17.50 -12.16
C GLU A 145 -13.17 -18.87 -12.46
N LEU A 146 -12.38 -19.82 -12.95
CA LEU A 146 -12.83 -21.19 -13.20
C LEU A 146 -13.22 -21.88 -11.90
N ARG A 147 -12.41 -21.76 -10.83
CA ARG A 147 -12.76 -22.29 -9.51
C ARG A 147 -14.10 -21.75 -9.03
N ASP A 148 -14.29 -20.44 -9.09
CA ASP A 148 -15.51 -19.79 -8.61
C ASP A 148 -16.72 -20.18 -9.49
N PHE A 149 -16.53 -20.32 -10.80
CA PHE A 149 -17.55 -20.84 -11.71
C PHE A 149 -18.00 -22.26 -11.34
N LEU A 150 -17.04 -23.16 -11.10
CA LEU A 150 -17.33 -24.54 -10.70
C LEU A 150 -18.02 -24.62 -9.34
N ALA A 151 -17.59 -23.81 -8.36
CA ALA A 151 -18.25 -23.71 -7.07
C ALA A 151 -19.70 -23.20 -7.19
N ARG A 152 -19.96 -22.21 -8.03
CA ARG A 152 -21.31 -21.66 -8.24
C ARG A 152 -22.23 -22.63 -8.95
N ALA A 153 -21.70 -23.38 -9.92
CA ALA A 153 -22.39 -24.49 -10.56
C ALA A 153 -22.75 -25.57 -9.52
N ALA A 154 -21.78 -25.90 -8.67
CA ALA A 154 -21.91 -26.91 -7.64
C ALA A 154 -23.00 -26.62 -6.62
N GLU A 155 -23.04 -25.40 -6.09
CA GLU A 155 -24.08 -24.96 -5.15
C GLU A 155 -25.49 -25.01 -5.73
N ARG A 156 -25.63 -25.09 -7.06
CA ARG A 156 -26.90 -25.21 -7.78
C ARG A 156 -27.22 -26.63 -8.23
N GLY A 157 -26.37 -27.59 -7.87
CA GLY A 157 -26.53 -28.99 -8.25
C GLY A 157 -26.17 -29.29 -9.70
N LEU A 158 -25.41 -28.41 -10.38
CA LEU A 158 -24.91 -28.65 -11.73
C LEU A 158 -23.56 -29.36 -11.65
N ASP A 159 -23.45 -30.52 -12.30
CA ASP A 159 -22.21 -31.25 -12.46
C ASP A 159 -21.52 -31.01 -13.83
N GLY A 160 -20.40 -31.70 -14.08
CA GLY A 160 -19.68 -31.57 -15.35
C GLY A 160 -20.54 -31.87 -16.58
N PRO A 161 -21.23 -33.02 -16.64
CA PRO A 161 -22.22 -33.32 -17.67
C PRO A 161 -23.31 -32.26 -17.85
N ASP A 162 -23.92 -31.76 -16.76
CA ASP A 162 -24.96 -30.74 -16.81
C ASP A 162 -24.43 -29.44 -17.43
N LEU A 163 -23.21 -29.02 -17.05
CA LEU A 163 -22.55 -27.84 -17.62
C LEU A 163 -22.28 -28.00 -19.13
N VAL A 164 -21.96 -29.22 -19.59
CA VAL A 164 -21.80 -29.51 -21.02
C VAL A 164 -23.11 -29.40 -21.77
N VAL A 165 -24.22 -29.90 -21.21
CA VAL A 165 -25.55 -29.78 -21.80
C VAL A 165 -25.96 -28.31 -21.87
N LEU A 166 -25.88 -27.60 -20.75
CA LEU A 166 -26.25 -26.20 -20.64
C LEU A 166 -25.42 -25.31 -21.59
N GLY A 167 -24.12 -25.58 -21.70
CA GLY A 167 -23.23 -24.90 -22.63
C GLY A 167 -23.60 -25.12 -24.10
N ARG A 168 -24.06 -26.32 -24.47
CA ARG A 168 -24.54 -26.59 -25.85
C ARG A 168 -25.85 -25.89 -26.15
N GLU A 169 -26.80 -25.91 -25.22
CA GLU A 169 -28.12 -25.27 -25.38
C GLU A 169 -28.00 -23.75 -25.58
N HIS A 170 -27.04 -23.11 -24.92
CA HIS A 170 -26.86 -21.66 -24.93
C HIS A 170 -25.68 -21.18 -25.81
N GLY A 171 -25.07 -22.08 -26.60
CA GLY A 171 -23.96 -21.73 -27.49
C GLY A 171 -22.67 -21.28 -26.78
N ARG A 172 -22.47 -21.68 -25.52
CA ARG A 172 -21.32 -21.36 -24.67
C ARG A 172 -20.28 -22.48 -24.73
N ALA A 173 -19.39 -22.42 -25.72
CA ALA A 173 -18.31 -23.40 -25.91
C ALA A 173 -17.31 -23.45 -24.73
N ASP A 174 -17.16 -22.33 -24.03
CA ASP A 174 -16.42 -22.20 -22.78
C ASP A 174 -17.06 -22.97 -21.62
N TRP A 175 -18.39 -23.00 -21.50
CA TRP A 175 -19.09 -23.82 -20.49
C TRP A 175 -18.95 -25.31 -20.77
N VAL A 176 -18.95 -25.70 -22.05
CA VAL A 176 -18.65 -27.09 -22.45
C VAL A 176 -17.23 -27.48 -22.05
N ALA A 177 -16.26 -26.60 -22.24
CA ALA A 177 -14.88 -26.83 -21.81
C ALA A 177 -14.77 -26.90 -20.28
N ALA A 178 -15.42 -25.98 -19.56
CA ALA A 178 -15.45 -25.96 -18.11
C ALA A 178 -16.11 -27.22 -17.52
N GLY A 179 -17.22 -27.71 -18.10
CA GLY A 179 -17.87 -28.94 -17.66
C GLY A 179 -17.02 -30.20 -17.88
N ARG A 180 -16.28 -30.28 -19.00
CA ARG A 180 -15.28 -31.34 -19.23
C ARG A 180 -14.10 -31.25 -18.27
N PHE A 181 -13.66 -30.03 -17.97
CA PHE A 181 -12.63 -29.78 -16.96
C PHE A 181 -13.12 -30.23 -15.58
N ALA A 182 -14.36 -29.89 -15.20
CA ALA A 182 -14.96 -30.28 -13.93
C ALA A 182 -14.96 -31.80 -13.74
N GLY A 183 -15.31 -32.57 -14.78
CA GLY A 183 -15.24 -34.04 -14.74
C GLY A 183 -13.82 -34.54 -14.39
N ARG A 184 -12.81 -34.05 -15.10
CA ARG A 184 -11.41 -34.43 -14.83
C ARG A 184 -10.90 -33.97 -13.46
N TYR A 185 -11.36 -32.81 -13.00
CA TYR A 185 -11.05 -32.30 -11.67
C TYR A 185 -11.61 -33.22 -10.59
N ASN A 186 -12.85 -33.70 -10.73
CA ASN A 186 -13.45 -34.66 -9.81
C ASN A 186 -12.77 -36.03 -9.89
N ASP A 187 -12.54 -36.55 -11.11
CA ASP A 187 -11.86 -37.83 -11.34
C ASP A 187 -10.48 -37.88 -10.66
N ARG A 188 -9.77 -36.75 -10.63
CA ARG A 188 -8.47 -36.63 -9.96
C ARG A 188 -8.56 -36.94 -8.46
N PHE A 189 -9.62 -36.55 -7.77
CA PHE A 189 -9.80 -36.82 -6.34
C PHE A 189 -10.48 -38.16 -6.07
N ASP A 190 -11.29 -38.66 -6.99
CA ASP A 190 -11.90 -40.00 -6.89
C ASP A 190 -10.86 -41.13 -6.91
N LEU A 191 -9.67 -40.87 -7.47
CA LEU A 191 -8.54 -41.80 -7.47
C LEU A 191 -7.74 -41.82 -6.16
N ASP A 192 -7.92 -40.82 -5.28
CA ASP A 192 -7.20 -40.76 -4.01
C ASP A 192 -7.82 -41.78 -3.02
N PRO A 193 -7.00 -42.50 -2.22
CA PRO A 193 -7.50 -43.48 -1.26
C PRO A 193 -8.31 -42.86 -0.12
N THR A 194 -8.28 -41.54 0.03
CA THR A 194 -9.11 -40.78 0.97
C THR A 194 -9.86 -39.71 0.18
N PRO A 195 -11.21 -39.71 0.22
CA PRO A 195 -11.99 -38.71 -0.51
C PRO A 195 -11.61 -37.29 -0.10
N ALA A 196 -11.29 -36.44 -1.06
CA ALA A 196 -11.01 -35.03 -0.85
C ALA A 196 -12.15 -34.19 -1.44
N LEU A 197 -12.73 -33.29 -0.64
CA LEU A 197 -13.90 -32.49 -1.02
C LEU A 197 -13.61 -31.01 -0.85
N ASP A 198 -13.97 -30.20 -1.84
CA ASP A 198 -14.05 -28.75 -1.64
C ASP A 198 -15.30 -28.34 -0.83
N TYR A 199 -15.42 -27.04 -0.51
CA TYR A 199 -16.54 -26.54 0.31
C TYR A 199 -17.92 -26.70 -0.35
N ALA A 200 -18.02 -26.53 -1.68
CA ALA A 200 -19.29 -26.65 -2.40
C ALA A 200 -19.68 -28.14 -2.55
N GLU A 201 -18.70 -28.99 -2.84
CA GLU A 201 -18.82 -30.45 -2.87
C GLU A 201 -19.19 -31.03 -1.52
N LEU A 202 -18.65 -30.49 -0.43
CA LEU A 202 -18.98 -30.93 0.92
C LEU A 202 -20.48 -30.87 1.21
N ILE A 203 -21.12 -29.75 0.86
CA ILE A 203 -22.56 -29.57 1.06
C ILE A 203 -23.34 -30.50 0.14
N ARG A 204 -22.96 -30.58 -1.14
CA ARG A 204 -23.59 -31.50 -2.11
C ARG A 204 -23.51 -32.95 -1.67
N ALA A 205 -22.33 -33.42 -1.28
CA ALA A 205 -22.10 -34.78 -0.81
C ALA A 205 -22.93 -35.06 0.45
N GLY A 206 -23.00 -34.11 1.39
CA GLY A 206 -23.86 -34.21 2.56
C GLY A 206 -25.35 -34.30 2.20
N ALA A 207 -25.82 -33.49 1.25
CA ALA A 207 -27.20 -33.54 0.77
C ALA A 207 -27.51 -34.85 0.03
N GLY A 208 -26.57 -35.32 -0.80
CA GLY A 208 -26.63 -36.59 -1.50
C GLY A 208 -26.70 -37.78 -0.54
N LEU A 209 -25.94 -37.75 0.55
CA LEU A 209 -25.98 -38.78 1.58
C LEU A 209 -27.34 -38.84 2.30
N LEU A 210 -27.98 -37.69 2.53
CA LEU A 210 -29.35 -37.64 3.08
C LEU A 210 -30.44 -37.97 2.05
N SER A 211 -30.09 -38.20 0.79
CA SER A 211 -31.03 -38.75 -0.19
C SER A 211 -31.32 -40.24 0.10
N ASP A 212 -30.40 -40.95 0.78
CA ASP A 212 -30.62 -42.29 1.30
C ASP A 212 -31.71 -42.27 2.41
N PRO A 213 -32.83 -43.01 2.24
CA PRO A 213 -33.88 -43.10 3.25
C PRO A 213 -33.44 -43.62 4.63
N GLU A 214 -32.43 -44.47 4.73
CA GLU A 214 -31.94 -44.99 6.01
C GLU A 214 -31.16 -43.94 6.78
N VAL A 215 -30.15 -43.33 6.14
CA VAL A 215 -29.37 -42.24 6.72
C VAL A 215 -30.29 -41.09 7.12
N ARG A 216 -31.21 -40.69 6.23
CA ARG A 216 -32.17 -39.62 6.50
C ARG A 216 -33.05 -39.93 7.72
N ARG A 217 -33.53 -41.16 7.88
CA ARG A 217 -34.33 -41.55 9.06
C ARG A 217 -33.51 -41.47 10.34
N ARG A 218 -32.25 -41.92 10.32
CA ARG A 218 -31.36 -41.83 11.49
C ARG A 218 -31.09 -40.36 11.87
N GLU A 219 -30.75 -39.53 10.90
CA GLU A 219 -30.49 -38.10 11.17
C GLU A 219 -31.74 -37.36 11.63
N ARG A 220 -32.89 -37.70 11.05
CA ARG A 220 -34.15 -37.15 11.55
C ARG A 220 -34.44 -37.62 12.97
N GLY A 221 -34.16 -38.88 13.32
CA GLY A 221 -34.33 -39.41 14.67
C GLY A 221 -33.38 -38.80 15.71
N ALA A 222 -32.22 -38.29 15.29
CA ALA A 222 -31.22 -37.69 16.16
C ALA A 222 -31.61 -36.29 16.67
N TYR A 223 -32.36 -35.52 15.88
CA TYR A 223 -32.74 -34.14 16.21
C TYR A 223 -34.25 -33.97 16.23
N ASP A 224 -34.80 -33.44 17.33
CA ASP A 224 -36.24 -33.13 17.46
C ASP A 224 -36.60 -31.79 16.85
N VAL A 225 -35.66 -30.84 16.87
CA VAL A 225 -35.85 -29.48 16.37
C VAL A 225 -34.58 -28.98 15.69
N VAL A 226 -34.79 -28.30 14.56
CA VAL A 226 -33.72 -27.62 13.82
C VAL A 226 -33.98 -26.11 13.86
N PHE A 227 -32.98 -25.33 14.25
CA PHE A 227 -32.96 -23.88 14.15
C PHE A 227 -31.97 -23.46 13.07
N VAL A 228 -32.33 -22.45 12.29
CA VAL A 228 -31.44 -21.86 11.30
C VAL A 228 -31.37 -20.36 11.52
N ASP A 229 -30.17 -19.84 11.73
CA ASP A 229 -29.89 -18.40 11.82
C ASP A 229 -29.27 -17.88 10.52
N GLU A 230 -29.52 -16.60 10.21
CA GLU A 230 -29.07 -15.93 8.98
C GLU A 230 -29.48 -16.69 7.70
N TYR A 231 -30.72 -17.20 7.66
CA TYR A 231 -31.19 -18.09 6.58
C TYR A 231 -31.12 -17.46 5.17
N GLN A 232 -31.15 -16.13 5.06
CA GLN A 232 -31.00 -15.44 3.78
C GLN A 232 -29.61 -15.61 3.14
N ASP A 233 -28.60 -16.03 3.90
CA ASP A 233 -27.24 -16.24 3.41
C ASP A 233 -27.00 -17.68 2.92
N THR A 234 -28.06 -18.52 2.87
CA THR A 234 -27.96 -19.90 2.39
C THR A 234 -27.88 -19.97 0.87
N ASP A 235 -27.06 -20.88 0.36
CA ASP A 235 -27.05 -21.27 -1.06
C ASP A 235 -28.09 -22.39 -1.34
N PRO A 236 -28.42 -22.69 -2.61
CA PRO A 236 -29.42 -23.71 -2.94
C PRO A 236 -29.06 -25.13 -2.46
N ALA A 237 -27.78 -25.51 -2.42
CA ALA A 237 -27.35 -26.81 -1.92
C ALA A 237 -27.51 -26.93 -0.40
N GLN A 238 -27.25 -25.87 0.36
CA GLN A 238 -27.51 -25.80 1.80
C GLN A 238 -29.01 -25.90 2.10
N GLU A 239 -29.85 -25.25 1.30
CA GLU A 239 -31.30 -25.42 1.42
C GLU A 239 -31.71 -26.87 1.12
N GLN A 240 -31.16 -27.50 0.08
CA GLN A 240 -31.46 -28.90 -0.24
C GLN A 240 -31.08 -29.83 0.92
N LEU A 241 -29.91 -29.64 1.53
CA LEU A 241 -29.50 -30.34 2.74
C LEU A 241 -30.54 -30.15 3.86
N LEU A 242 -30.99 -28.91 4.09
CA LEU A 242 -32.01 -28.59 5.08
C LEU A 242 -33.36 -29.24 4.76
N ARG A 243 -33.77 -29.31 3.49
CA ARG A 243 -35.00 -30.01 3.06
C ARG A 243 -34.93 -31.49 3.36
N HIS A 244 -33.77 -32.13 3.19
CA HIS A 244 -33.62 -33.53 3.59
C HIS A 244 -33.69 -33.69 5.12
N LEU A 245 -33.15 -32.75 5.91
CA LEU A 245 -33.21 -32.80 7.38
C LEU A 245 -34.58 -32.48 7.97
N ALA A 246 -35.31 -31.51 7.40
CA ALA A 246 -36.49 -30.92 8.02
C ALA A 246 -37.65 -30.55 7.07
N GLY A 247 -37.63 -31.04 5.83
CA GLY A 247 -38.67 -30.76 4.82
C GLY A 247 -39.95 -31.61 4.90
N ASP A 248 -40.13 -32.44 5.92
CA ASP A 248 -41.32 -33.29 6.13
C ASP A 248 -42.37 -32.68 7.08
N GLY A 249 -42.29 -31.37 7.33
CA GLY A 249 -43.20 -30.66 8.21
C GLY A 249 -42.89 -30.79 9.70
N ARG A 250 -41.69 -31.27 10.05
CA ARG A 250 -41.17 -31.32 11.42
C ARG A 250 -40.78 -29.94 11.98
N ASP A 251 -40.40 -29.89 13.26
CA ASP A 251 -40.07 -28.62 13.94
C ASP A 251 -38.79 -28.00 13.35
N LEU A 252 -38.99 -26.87 12.64
CA LEU A 252 -37.95 -26.11 11.97
C LEU A 252 -38.22 -24.62 12.18
N ILE A 253 -37.29 -23.89 12.77
CA ILE A 253 -37.39 -22.43 12.90
C ILE A 253 -36.24 -21.79 12.14
N ALA A 254 -36.54 -21.18 11.00
CA ALA A 254 -35.59 -20.40 10.22
C ALA A 254 -35.75 -18.91 10.52
N VAL A 255 -34.66 -18.23 10.83
CA VAL A 255 -34.63 -16.80 11.16
C VAL A 255 -33.72 -16.08 10.16
N GLY A 256 -34.17 -14.96 9.62
CA GLY A 256 -33.37 -14.18 8.67
C GLY A 256 -33.99 -12.85 8.28
N ASP A 257 -33.24 -12.10 7.48
CA ASP A 257 -33.70 -10.84 6.87
C ASP A 257 -33.33 -10.81 5.38
N PRO A 258 -34.28 -10.90 4.44
CA PRO A 258 -33.98 -10.89 2.99
C PRO A 258 -33.29 -9.60 2.53
N ASP A 259 -33.42 -8.50 3.29
CA ASP A 259 -32.76 -7.23 2.99
C ASP A 259 -31.29 -7.20 3.45
N GLN A 260 -30.82 -8.24 4.15
CA GLN A 260 -29.42 -8.43 4.60
C GLN A 260 -28.70 -9.59 3.89
N SER A 261 -29.23 -10.05 2.75
CA SER A 261 -28.57 -11.01 1.87
C SER A 261 -27.45 -10.34 1.08
N ILE A 262 -26.23 -10.32 1.64
CA ILE A 262 -25.06 -9.60 1.08
C ILE A 262 -23.92 -10.54 0.64
N TYR A 263 -24.16 -11.84 0.62
CA TYR A 263 -23.17 -12.86 0.26
C TYR A 263 -23.51 -13.54 -1.08
N GLY A 264 -24.12 -12.81 -2.02
CA GLY A 264 -24.44 -13.33 -3.36
C GLY A 264 -23.18 -13.77 -4.10
N PHE A 265 -22.10 -13.00 -3.97
CA PHE A 265 -20.77 -13.38 -4.45
C PHE A 265 -20.19 -14.66 -3.80
N ARG A 266 -20.77 -15.16 -2.70
CA ARG A 266 -20.47 -16.45 -2.05
C ARG A 266 -21.51 -17.53 -2.30
N GLY A 267 -22.46 -17.31 -3.22
CA GLY A 267 -23.44 -18.31 -3.64
C GLY A 267 -24.80 -18.19 -2.96
N ALA A 268 -24.91 -17.34 -1.94
CA ALA A 268 -26.15 -17.13 -1.22
C ALA A 268 -27.27 -16.68 -2.17
N ASP A 269 -28.45 -17.25 -1.98
CA ASP A 269 -29.61 -16.97 -2.80
C ASP A 269 -30.77 -16.50 -1.93
N VAL A 270 -31.11 -15.21 -2.07
CA VAL A 270 -32.22 -14.58 -1.35
C VAL A 270 -33.55 -15.30 -1.62
N ARG A 271 -33.72 -16.01 -2.74
CA ARG A 271 -34.95 -16.72 -3.06
C ARG A 271 -35.24 -17.86 -2.08
N ASN A 272 -34.21 -18.42 -1.43
CA ASN A 272 -34.39 -19.45 -0.41
C ASN A 272 -35.25 -18.95 0.75
N ILE A 273 -34.97 -17.76 1.28
CA ILE A 273 -35.80 -17.16 2.34
C ILE A 273 -37.16 -16.71 1.83
N LEU A 274 -37.24 -16.25 0.58
CA LEU A 274 -38.50 -15.78 -0.03
C LEU A 274 -39.49 -16.91 -0.33
N SER A 275 -39.00 -18.11 -0.68
CA SER A 275 -39.80 -19.28 -1.03
C SER A 275 -39.90 -20.32 0.08
N PHE A 276 -39.34 -20.04 1.26
CA PHE A 276 -39.39 -20.93 2.43
C PHE A 276 -40.81 -21.42 2.76
N PRO A 277 -41.87 -20.58 2.80
CA PRO A 277 -43.21 -21.04 3.16
C PRO A 277 -43.76 -22.11 2.21
N GLU A 278 -43.43 -22.01 0.92
CA GLU A 278 -43.85 -22.94 -0.12
C GLU A 278 -43.03 -24.24 -0.11
N ARG A 279 -41.73 -24.13 0.21
CA ARG A 279 -40.75 -25.23 0.20
C ARG A 279 -40.80 -26.10 1.47
N PHE A 280 -41.04 -25.50 2.64
CA PHE A 280 -41.11 -26.18 3.92
C PHE A 280 -42.56 -26.20 4.42
N ARG A 281 -43.38 -27.04 3.81
CA ARG A 281 -44.79 -27.18 4.19
C ARG A 281 -44.95 -27.90 5.52
N THR A 282 -46.01 -27.56 6.24
CA THR A 282 -46.42 -28.27 7.45
C THR A 282 -46.82 -29.72 7.13
N ALA A 283 -46.90 -30.59 8.14
CA ALA A 283 -47.23 -32.00 7.95
C ALA A 283 -48.61 -32.24 7.28
N ASP A 284 -49.53 -31.28 7.37
CA ASP A 284 -50.83 -31.27 6.71
C ASP A 284 -50.83 -30.55 5.34
N GLY A 285 -49.65 -30.22 4.80
CA GLY A 285 -49.46 -29.70 3.44
C GLY A 285 -49.70 -28.19 3.26
N ARG A 286 -49.97 -27.46 4.36
CA ARG A 286 -50.10 -25.99 4.33
C ARG A 286 -48.72 -25.31 4.26
N GLU A 287 -48.70 -24.08 3.79
CA GLU A 287 -47.48 -23.27 3.79
C GLU A 287 -47.00 -22.98 5.22
N ALA A 288 -45.69 -22.83 5.39
CA ALA A 288 -45.13 -22.49 6.70
C ALA A 288 -45.66 -21.13 7.17
N PRO A 289 -46.07 -20.99 8.45
CA PRO A 289 -46.34 -19.69 9.03
C PRO A 289 -45.10 -18.77 8.96
N VAL A 290 -45.37 -17.48 8.80
CA VAL A 290 -44.35 -16.42 8.80
C VAL A 290 -44.65 -15.45 9.94
N VAL A 291 -43.64 -15.14 10.76
CA VAL A 291 -43.74 -14.16 11.85
C VAL A 291 -42.68 -13.07 11.64
N ALA A 292 -43.10 -11.81 11.58
CA ALA A 292 -42.20 -10.67 11.45
C ALA A 292 -41.87 -10.07 12.82
N LEU A 293 -40.59 -10.02 13.20
CA LEU A 293 -40.13 -9.26 14.38
C LEU A 293 -40.01 -7.79 13.99
N ARG A 294 -40.79 -6.92 14.65
CA ARG A 294 -40.89 -5.49 14.29
C ARG A 294 -40.26 -4.54 15.30
N VAL A 295 -40.11 -4.93 16.56
CA VAL A 295 -39.60 -4.04 17.60
C VAL A 295 -38.06 -3.97 17.54
N CYS A 296 -37.53 -2.89 17.00
CA CYS A 296 -36.10 -2.58 17.02
C CYS A 296 -35.69 -2.03 18.38
N ARG A 297 -34.70 -2.68 18.99
CA ARG A 297 -34.12 -2.33 20.30
C ARG A 297 -32.76 -1.63 20.16
N ARG A 298 -32.31 -1.41 18.93
CA ARG A 298 -30.99 -0.86 18.59
C ARG A 298 -31.04 0.63 18.25
N SER A 299 -31.95 0.98 17.35
CA SER A 299 -31.99 2.28 16.67
C SER A 299 -33.34 2.95 16.87
N GLY A 300 -33.34 4.28 17.02
CA GLY A 300 -34.55 5.08 17.16
C GLY A 300 -35.28 5.37 15.86
N ALA A 301 -36.42 6.06 15.97
CA ALA A 301 -37.34 6.31 14.86
C ALA A 301 -36.71 7.07 13.67
N GLY A 302 -35.78 7.98 13.90
CA GLY A 302 -35.09 8.75 12.85
C GLY A 302 -34.18 7.86 11.99
N LEU A 303 -33.33 7.06 12.63
CA LEU A 303 -32.47 6.08 11.97
C LEU A 303 -33.32 5.03 11.20
N LEU A 304 -34.39 4.53 11.83
CA LEU A 304 -35.29 3.55 11.21
C LEU A 304 -36.03 4.11 9.99
N ALA A 305 -36.41 5.39 10.01
CA ALA A 305 -37.04 6.05 8.87
C ALA A 305 -36.10 6.10 7.66
N ALA A 306 -34.81 6.43 7.87
CA ALA A 306 -33.81 6.48 6.81
C ALA A 306 -33.52 5.08 6.25
N SER A 307 -33.29 4.07 7.11
CA SER A 307 -33.06 2.70 6.65
C SER A 307 -34.27 2.11 5.91
N ARG A 308 -35.49 2.46 6.32
CA ARG A 308 -36.73 2.02 5.65
C ARG A 308 -36.84 2.58 4.23
N ARG A 309 -36.41 3.82 3.99
CA ARG A 309 -36.40 4.41 2.63
C ARG A 309 -35.49 3.62 1.69
N LEU A 310 -34.29 3.25 2.15
CA LEU A 310 -33.39 2.36 1.41
C LEU A 310 -34.04 1.00 1.13
N ALA A 311 -34.56 0.34 2.17
CA ALA A 311 -35.17 -0.98 2.05
C ALA A 311 -36.39 -0.98 1.12
N SER A 312 -37.15 0.12 1.05
CA SER A 312 -38.31 0.23 0.16
C SER A 312 -37.97 0.11 -1.34
N ARG A 313 -36.71 0.36 -1.72
CA ARG A 313 -36.20 0.21 -3.09
C ARG A 313 -35.66 -1.19 -3.39
N LEU A 314 -35.60 -2.08 -2.40
CA LEU A 314 -35.24 -3.47 -2.59
C LEU A 314 -36.45 -4.30 -3.05
N PRO A 315 -36.26 -5.34 -3.90
CA PRO A 315 -37.34 -6.23 -4.33
C PRO A 315 -38.17 -6.73 -3.14
N VAL A 316 -39.49 -6.75 -3.28
CA VAL A 316 -40.41 -7.10 -2.18
C VAL A 316 -40.50 -8.63 -2.06
N PRO A 317 -40.42 -9.21 -0.84
CA PRO A 317 -40.70 -10.62 -0.62
C PRO A 317 -42.11 -11.02 -1.07
N PRO A 318 -42.33 -12.23 -1.62
CA PRO A 318 -43.67 -12.79 -1.75
C PRO A 318 -44.33 -12.87 -0.36
N SER A 319 -45.57 -12.40 -0.25
CA SER A 319 -46.41 -12.60 0.95
C SER A 319 -47.51 -13.59 0.57
N PRO A 320 -47.64 -14.73 1.26
CA PRO A 320 -48.70 -15.68 0.94
C PRO A 320 -50.06 -15.12 1.34
N GLY A 321 -51.01 -15.11 0.39
CA GLY A 321 -52.45 -15.01 0.69
C GLY A 321 -53.22 -13.75 0.29
N ARG A 322 -52.66 -12.73 -0.38
CA ARG A 322 -53.39 -11.61 -1.02
C ARG A 322 -52.45 -10.78 -1.90
N GLY A 323 -52.95 -10.28 -3.03
CA GLY A 323 -52.16 -9.67 -4.13
C GLY A 323 -51.25 -8.48 -3.76
N ALA A 324 -50.55 -7.97 -4.77
CA ALA A 324 -49.44 -6.99 -4.79
C ALA A 324 -49.64 -5.63 -4.08
N ARG A 325 -50.10 -5.62 -2.83
CA ARG A 325 -50.08 -4.44 -1.95
C ARG A 325 -49.14 -4.70 -0.76
N PRO A 326 -48.31 -3.72 -0.36
CA PRO A 326 -47.48 -3.84 0.85
C PRO A 326 -48.38 -3.97 2.09
N HIS A 327 -48.21 -5.07 2.84
CA HIS A 327 -48.96 -5.31 4.07
C HIS A 327 -48.41 -4.42 5.21
N PRO A 328 -49.27 -3.87 6.09
CA PRO A 328 -48.89 -3.14 7.31
C PRO A 328 -48.17 -3.97 8.40
N ASP A 329 -47.75 -5.20 8.10
CA ASP A 329 -47.02 -6.12 9.00
C ASP A 329 -45.74 -6.68 8.36
N SER A 330 -45.13 -5.91 7.45
CA SER A 330 -43.87 -6.28 6.81
C SER A 330 -42.70 -6.19 7.80
N HIS A 331 -41.70 -7.07 7.65
CA HIS A 331 -40.44 -7.03 8.39
C HIS A 331 -39.64 -5.73 8.20
N ARG A 332 -39.95 -4.96 7.15
CA ARG A 332 -39.40 -3.61 6.91
C ARG A 332 -40.02 -2.54 7.80
N ASP A 333 -41.17 -2.80 8.40
CA ASP A 333 -41.85 -1.84 9.25
C ASP A 333 -41.41 -1.95 10.72
N LEU A 334 -40.15 -1.60 10.94
CA LEU A 334 -39.52 -1.60 12.25
C LEU A 334 -40.02 -0.45 13.13
N LEU A 335 -40.41 -0.78 14.35
CA LEU A 335 -40.84 0.15 15.39
C LEU A 335 -39.72 0.32 16.40
N ALA A 336 -39.38 1.54 16.75
CA ALA A 336 -38.47 1.79 17.86
C ALA A 336 -39.18 1.48 19.19
N VAL A 337 -38.41 1.07 20.21
CA VAL A 337 -38.93 1.05 21.58
C VAL A 337 -39.21 2.48 22.06
N ASP A 338 -40.25 2.68 22.88
CA ASP A 338 -40.70 4.01 23.31
C ASP A 338 -39.61 4.86 24.01
N THR A 339 -38.61 4.20 24.60
CA THR A 339 -37.51 4.86 25.30
C THR A 339 -36.33 5.21 24.39
N ALA A 340 -36.37 4.89 23.11
CA ALA A 340 -35.25 5.13 22.20
C ALA A 340 -35.22 6.59 21.75
N ASP A 341 -34.06 7.24 21.94
CA ASP A 341 -33.71 8.48 21.26
C ASP A 341 -33.89 8.29 19.74
N PRO A 342 -34.63 9.16 19.02
CA PRO A 342 -34.86 9.04 17.58
C PRO A 342 -33.59 8.79 16.77
N GLY A 343 -32.46 9.30 17.23
CA GLY A 343 -31.18 9.24 16.54
C GLY A 343 -31.12 10.19 15.34
N GLU A 344 -29.91 10.42 14.88
CA GLU A 344 -29.59 11.44 13.88
C GLU A 344 -28.96 10.81 12.65
N VAL A 345 -29.39 11.23 11.46
CA VAL A 345 -28.76 10.87 10.19
C VAL A 345 -28.31 12.14 9.49
N ARG A 346 -27.03 12.20 9.10
CA ARG A 346 -26.47 13.32 8.32
C ARG A 346 -25.81 12.82 7.05
N VAL A 347 -25.94 13.58 5.97
CA VAL A 347 -25.24 13.34 4.70
C VAL A 347 -24.34 14.55 4.43
N LEU A 348 -23.03 14.32 4.33
CA LEU A 348 -22.03 15.37 4.14
C LEU A 348 -21.32 15.18 2.80
N LEU A 349 -21.29 16.23 1.98
CA LEU A 349 -20.59 16.26 0.69
C LEU A 349 -19.28 17.04 0.81
N ALA A 350 -18.16 16.39 0.50
CA ALA A 350 -16.85 17.01 0.46
C ALA A 350 -16.42 17.28 -1.00
N ASP A 351 -15.60 18.32 -1.22
CA ASP A 351 -15.09 18.70 -2.53
C ASP A 351 -13.87 17.84 -2.95
N SER A 352 -13.32 17.04 -2.04
CA SER A 352 -12.22 16.11 -2.33
C SER A 352 -12.15 14.96 -1.32
N GLU A 353 -11.50 13.86 -1.70
CA GLU A 353 -11.21 12.73 -0.80
C GLU A 353 -10.44 13.16 0.48
N THR A 354 -9.55 14.15 0.35
CA THR A 354 -8.79 14.68 1.50
C THR A 354 -9.68 15.45 2.47
N GLN A 355 -10.59 16.28 1.94
CA GLN A 355 -11.57 16.98 2.77
C GLN A 355 -12.56 16.00 3.41
N GLU A 356 -13.01 14.98 2.68
CA GLU A 356 -13.84 13.91 3.23
C GLU A 356 -13.17 13.29 4.46
N ALA A 357 -11.91 12.87 4.34
CA ALA A 357 -11.18 12.27 5.44
C ALA A 357 -11.03 13.22 6.66
N ALA A 358 -10.87 14.52 6.42
CA ALA A 358 -10.83 15.53 7.48
C ALA A 358 -12.21 15.74 8.15
N VAL A 359 -13.30 15.69 7.39
CA VAL A 359 -14.68 15.76 7.90
C VAL A 359 -15.01 14.54 8.76
N VAL A 360 -14.60 13.34 8.33
CA VAL A 360 -14.73 12.10 9.11
C VAL A 360 -14.00 12.24 10.45
N ALA A 361 -12.76 12.77 10.43
CA ALA A 361 -11.99 13.00 11.64
C ALA A 361 -12.64 14.01 12.59
N ASP A 362 -13.10 15.16 12.09
CA ASP A 362 -13.81 16.17 12.90
C ASP A 362 -15.09 15.59 13.53
N THR A 363 -15.88 14.85 12.76
CA THR A 363 -17.12 14.20 13.21
C THR A 363 -16.86 13.29 14.42
N LEU A 364 -15.84 12.42 14.33
CA LEU A 364 -15.47 11.49 15.39
C LEU A 364 -14.91 12.24 16.61
N ARG A 365 -14.08 13.26 16.40
CA ARG A 365 -13.54 14.09 17.49
C ARG A 365 -14.62 14.83 18.26
N ARG A 366 -15.61 15.41 17.59
CA ARG A 366 -16.73 16.09 18.24
C ARG A 366 -17.55 15.12 19.09
N ALA A 367 -17.87 13.95 18.53
CA ALA A 367 -18.58 12.92 19.27
C ALA A 367 -17.82 12.50 20.55
N HIS A 368 -16.49 12.41 20.49
CA HIS A 368 -15.69 12.04 21.66
C HIS A 368 -15.56 13.19 22.66
N LEU A 369 -15.08 14.35 22.21
CA LEU A 369 -14.67 15.45 23.07
C LEU A 369 -15.83 16.29 23.59
N LEU A 370 -16.92 16.43 22.82
CA LEU A 370 -18.06 17.27 23.19
C LEU A 370 -19.22 16.45 23.73
N GLU A 371 -19.43 15.24 23.20
CA GLU A 371 -20.58 14.40 23.55
C GLU A 371 -20.21 13.23 24.47
N GLY A 372 -18.91 13.01 24.73
CA GLY A 372 -18.41 12.00 25.67
C GLY A 372 -18.55 10.56 25.18
N VAL A 373 -18.69 10.33 23.87
CA VAL A 373 -18.78 8.98 23.31
C VAL A 373 -17.38 8.34 23.30
N PRO A 374 -17.19 7.14 23.88
CA PRO A 374 -15.90 6.43 23.83
C PRO A 374 -15.51 6.09 22.38
N TRP A 375 -14.21 6.07 22.07
CA TRP A 375 -13.74 5.75 20.72
C TRP A 375 -14.18 4.35 20.26
N SER A 376 -14.14 3.38 21.17
CA SER A 376 -14.62 2.00 20.99
C SER A 376 -16.11 1.88 20.62
N ARG A 377 -16.90 2.94 20.88
CA ARG A 377 -18.31 3.05 20.49
C ARG A 377 -18.51 3.75 19.14
N MET A 378 -17.44 3.96 18.38
CA MET A 378 -17.47 4.55 17.04
C MET A 378 -16.88 3.62 15.98
N ALA A 379 -17.40 3.72 14.76
CA ALA A 379 -16.84 3.03 13.61
C ALA A 379 -16.91 3.85 12.32
N VAL A 380 -15.95 3.60 11.43
CA VAL A 380 -15.93 4.05 10.04
C VAL A 380 -16.10 2.84 9.13
N LEU A 381 -17.19 2.80 8.38
CA LEU A 381 -17.52 1.73 7.45
C LEU A 381 -17.20 2.16 6.03
N VAL A 382 -16.42 1.33 5.32
CA VAL A 382 -16.00 1.57 3.94
C VAL A 382 -16.47 0.45 3.01
N ARG A 383 -16.53 0.71 1.70
CA ARG A 383 -16.84 -0.33 0.70
C ARG A 383 -15.64 -1.22 0.43
N SER A 384 -14.45 -0.62 0.34
CA SER A 384 -13.19 -1.27 -0.02
C SER A 384 -12.09 -0.86 0.96
N ALA A 385 -11.56 -1.85 1.68
CA ALA A 385 -10.46 -1.63 2.62
C ALA A 385 -9.20 -1.10 1.90
N THR A 386 -8.84 -1.73 0.78
CA THR A 386 -7.62 -1.42 0.01
C THR A 386 -7.62 0.00 -0.55
N ARG A 387 -8.77 0.52 -1.00
CA ARG A 387 -8.87 1.87 -1.58
C ARG A 387 -8.97 2.97 -0.54
N GLN A 388 -9.78 2.78 0.51
CA GLN A 388 -10.22 3.89 1.37
C GLN A 388 -9.47 3.97 2.71
N VAL A 389 -9.07 2.83 3.27
CA VAL A 389 -8.48 2.77 4.63
C VAL A 389 -7.15 3.51 4.76
N PRO A 390 -6.20 3.45 3.81
CA PRO A 390 -4.89 4.11 3.97
C PRO A 390 -5.00 5.63 4.18
N MET A 391 -5.86 6.29 3.41
CA MET A 391 -6.09 7.74 3.52
C MET A 391 -6.82 8.09 4.83
N LEU A 392 -7.93 7.41 5.12
CA LEU A 392 -8.71 7.64 6.34
C LEU A 392 -7.86 7.45 7.60
N ARG A 393 -7.07 6.36 7.65
CA ARG A 393 -6.14 6.10 8.75
C ARG A 393 -5.17 7.26 8.94
N ARG A 394 -4.55 7.75 7.86
CA ARG A 394 -3.58 8.85 7.92
C ARG A 394 -4.23 10.13 8.44
N ALA A 395 -5.41 10.48 7.95
CA ALA A 395 -6.15 11.66 8.37
C ALA A 395 -6.57 11.58 9.84
N LEU A 396 -7.12 10.44 10.27
CA LEU A 396 -7.56 10.20 11.64
C LEU A 396 -6.39 10.24 12.63
N LEU A 397 -5.27 9.58 12.32
CA LEU A 397 -4.07 9.63 13.16
C LEU A 397 -3.49 11.05 13.24
N SER A 398 -3.42 11.76 12.11
CA SER A 398 -2.97 13.17 12.07
C SER A 398 -3.87 14.09 12.88
N ALA A 399 -5.16 13.78 12.93
CA ALA A 399 -6.14 14.49 13.74
C ALA A 399 -6.16 14.02 15.20
N GLY A 400 -5.32 13.07 15.62
CA GLY A 400 -5.26 12.56 16.99
C GLY A 400 -6.45 11.68 17.40
N VAL A 401 -7.04 10.96 16.44
CA VAL A 401 -8.08 9.95 16.66
C VAL A 401 -7.40 8.56 16.70
N PRO A 402 -7.49 7.81 17.81
CA PRO A 402 -6.97 6.44 17.87
C PRO A 402 -7.80 5.54 16.97
N VAL A 403 -7.13 4.78 16.10
CA VAL A 403 -7.78 3.89 15.13
C VAL A 403 -7.23 2.48 15.21
N VAL A 404 -8.14 1.51 15.13
CA VAL A 404 -7.85 0.09 14.95
C VAL A 404 -8.43 -0.36 13.62
N ILE A 405 -7.60 -1.03 12.84
CA ILE A 405 -7.99 -1.77 11.64
C ILE A 405 -7.89 -3.23 12.04
N MET A 406 -8.95 -4.01 11.86
CA MET A 406 -8.89 -5.42 12.21
C MET A 406 -7.83 -6.09 11.31
N GLY A 407 -6.93 -6.90 11.89
CA GLY A 407 -5.85 -7.58 11.16
C GLY A 407 -6.32 -8.57 10.08
N ASP A 408 -7.64 -8.78 9.96
CA ASP A 408 -8.28 -9.57 8.91
C ASP A 408 -8.85 -8.72 7.73
N GLU A 409 -8.46 -7.45 7.64
CA GLU A 409 -8.87 -6.55 6.53
C GLU A 409 -7.84 -6.46 5.41
N VAL A 410 -6.57 -6.63 5.75
CA VAL A 410 -5.44 -6.55 4.83
C VAL A 410 -4.85 -7.96 4.70
N PRO A 411 -4.67 -8.50 3.48
CA PRO A 411 -4.01 -9.79 3.31
C PRO A 411 -2.65 -9.82 4.01
N LEU A 412 -2.29 -10.94 4.65
CA LEU A 412 -1.07 -11.03 5.46
C LEU A 412 0.20 -10.62 4.70
N ILE A 413 0.27 -10.91 3.40
CA ILE A 413 1.41 -10.52 2.55
C ILE A 413 1.60 -9.00 2.41
N GLN A 414 0.56 -8.21 2.65
CA GLN A 414 0.57 -6.75 2.59
C GLN A 414 0.87 -6.12 3.95
N GLU A 415 0.86 -6.89 5.04
CA GLU A 415 1.18 -6.37 6.38
C GLU A 415 2.66 -5.96 6.45
N PRO A 416 2.98 -4.73 6.92
CA PRO A 416 4.36 -4.24 6.98
C PRO A 416 5.31 -5.13 7.78
N GLY A 417 4.84 -5.76 8.85
CA GLY A 417 5.63 -6.72 9.64
C GLY A 417 5.91 -8.05 8.94
N VAL A 418 5.01 -8.51 8.05
CA VAL A 418 5.10 -9.81 7.37
C VAL A 418 5.85 -9.71 6.04
N ARG A 419 5.64 -8.62 5.29
CA ARG A 419 6.21 -8.42 3.95
C ARG A 419 7.73 -8.65 3.88
N PRO A 420 8.57 -8.16 4.81
CA PRO A 420 10.01 -8.40 4.78
C PRO A 420 10.39 -9.87 4.94
N LEU A 421 9.67 -10.62 5.79
CA LEU A 421 9.88 -12.06 5.99
C LEU A 421 9.49 -12.85 4.73
N ALA A 422 8.35 -12.52 4.12
CA ALA A 422 7.92 -13.14 2.87
C ALA A 422 8.85 -12.81 1.69
N THR A 423 9.37 -11.58 1.62
CA THR A 423 10.37 -11.19 0.62
C THR A 423 11.68 -11.94 0.82
N LEU A 424 12.18 -12.09 2.04
CA LEU A 424 13.35 -12.94 2.31
C LEU A 424 13.13 -14.39 1.87
N LEU A 425 11.97 -14.97 2.21
CA LEU A 425 11.64 -16.35 1.82
C LEU A 425 11.60 -16.50 0.30
N ARG A 426 11.03 -15.51 -0.41
CA ARG A 426 11.02 -15.45 -1.88
C ARG A 426 12.43 -15.41 -2.47
N VAL A 427 13.31 -14.57 -1.93
CA VAL A 427 14.72 -14.46 -2.36
C VAL A 427 15.48 -15.76 -2.07
N ALA A 428 15.15 -16.46 -0.99
CA ALA A 428 15.74 -17.76 -0.67
C ALA A 428 15.33 -18.84 -1.68
N LEU A 429 14.04 -18.90 -2.03
CA LEU A 429 13.47 -19.84 -3.01
C LEU A 429 13.87 -19.53 -4.45
N ARG A 430 13.98 -18.24 -4.78
CA ARG A 430 14.23 -17.72 -6.13
C ARG A 430 15.31 -16.64 -6.08
N PRO A 431 16.60 -17.01 -6.02
CA PRO A 431 17.75 -16.10 -5.96
C PRO A 431 17.73 -14.93 -6.93
N GLU A 432 17.19 -15.14 -8.13
CA GLU A 432 17.06 -14.18 -9.22
C GLU A 432 16.09 -13.04 -8.90
N THR A 433 15.20 -13.21 -7.93
CA THR A 433 14.26 -12.17 -7.50
C THR A 433 14.91 -11.07 -6.65
N LEU A 434 16.15 -11.27 -6.20
CA LEU A 434 16.92 -10.22 -5.55
C LEU A 434 17.50 -9.28 -6.60
N ASP A 435 16.74 -8.22 -6.89
CA ASP A 435 17.12 -7.06 -7.69
C ASP A 435 17.45 -5.85 -6.80
N VAL A 436 17.84 -4.73 -7.42
CA VAL A 436 18.18 -3.49 -6.71
C VAL A 436 17.03 -2.97 -5.86
N THR A 437 15.80 -3.02 -6.37
CA THR A 437 14.60 -2.54 -5.67
C THR A 437 14.34 -3.37 -4.40
N THR A 438 14.45 -4.69 -4.52
CA THR A 438 14.27 -5.63 -3.41
C THR A 438 15.39 -5.49 -2.37
N ALA A 439 16.63 -5.27 -2.83
CA ALA A 439 17.76 -5.01 -1.96
C ALA A 439 17.55 -3.73 -1.12
N GLU A 440 17.12 -2.65 -1.75
CA GLU A 440 16.80 -1.39 -1.06
C GLU A 440 15.62 -1.55 -0.11
N GLU A 441 14.58 -2.29 -0.48
CA GLU A 441 13.44 -2.60 0.40
C GLU A 441 13.87 -3.37 1.65
N LEU A 442 14.72 -4.40 1.52
CA LEU A 442 15.21 -5.19 2.65
C LEU A 442 16.13 -4.39 3.57
N LEU A 443 16.98 -3.53 2.99
CA LEU A 443 17.90 -2.66 3.73
C LEU A 443 17.15 -1.57 4.50
N THR A 444 16.17 -0.93 3.87
CA THR A 444 15.39 0.17 4.46
C THR A 444 14.24 -0.31 5.34
N GLY A 445 13.82 -1.57 5.18
CA GLY A 445 12.83 -2.23 6.03
C GLY A 445 13.35 -2.58 7.43
N PRO A 446 12.53 -3.25 8.25
CA PRO A 446 12.86 -3.55 9.66
C PRO A 446 14.05 -4.50 9.84
N LEU A 447 14.38 -5.29 8.81
CA LEU A 447 15.49 -6.26 8.83
C LEU A 447 16.85 -5.55 8.72
N GLY A 448 17.01 -4.66 7.74
CA GLY A 448 18.22 -3.85 7.58
C GLY A 448 18.27 -2.64 8.51
N ALA A 449 17.12 -2.04 8.82
CA ALA A 449 16.95 -0.89 9.71
C ALA A 449 17.86 0.31 9.36
N THR A 450 18.05 0.57 8.06
CA THR A 450 18.81 1.71 7.55
C THR A 450 17.91 2.71 6.83
N ASP A 451 18.40 3.91 6.53
CA ASP A 451 17.70 4.91 5.73
C ASP A 451 18.34 5.07 4.34
N ALA A 452 17.77 5.93 3.51
CA ALA A 452 18.30 6.20 2.17
C ALA A 452 19.75 6.74 2.20
N ILE A 453 20.13 7.46 3.28
CA ILE A 453 21.49 7.99 3.45
C ILE A 453 22.45 6.84 3.76
N GLY A 454 22.05 5.90 4.62
CA GLY A 454 22.79 4.68 4.93
C GLY A 454 23.03 3.81 3.70
N VAL A 455 22.00 3.60 2.87
CA VAL A 455 22.16 2.90 1.57
C VAL A 455 23.16 3.62 0.68
N ARG A 456 23.09 4.95 0.59
CA ARG A 456 24.04 5.74 -0.22
C ARG A 456 25.48 5.64 0.29
N ARG A 457 25.68 5.65 1.62
CA ARG A 457 27.01 5.44 2.23
C ARG A 457 27.57 4.06 1.91
N LEU A 458 26.73 3.03 2.03
CA LEU A 458 27.10 1.65 1.67
C LEU A 458 27.49 1.52 0.19
N ARG A 459 26.65 2.02 -0.73
CA ARG A 459 26.93 2.04 -2.16
C ARG A 459 28.27 2.71 -2.48
N ARG A 460 28.56 3.85 -1.85
CA ARG A 460 29.84 4.55 -2.02
C ARG A 460 31.02 3.73 -1.51
N ALA A 461 30.90 3.13 -0.32
CA ALA A 461 31.97 2.32 0.25
C ALA A 461 32.28 1.09 -0.60
N LEU A 462 31.23 0.39 -1.08
CA LEU A 462 31.36 -0.75 -1.99
C LEU A 462 32.07 -0.35 -3.30
N ARG A 463 31.71 0.80 -3.87
CA ARG A 463 32.36 1.30 -5.10
C ARG A 463 33.82 1.65 -4.87
N VAL A 464 34.18 2.25 -3.72
CA VAL A 464 35.58 2.52 -3.38
C VAL A 464 36.37 1.23 -3.26
N ALA A 465 35.85 0.24 -2.53
CA ALA A 465 36.50 -1.06 -2.37
C ALA A 465 36.70 -1.81 -3.71
N GLU A 466 35.71 -1.79 -4.61
CA GLU A 466 35.81 -2.38 -5.96
C GLU A 466 36.95 -1.72 -6.77
N LEU A 467 37.04 -0.39 -6.74
CA LEU A 467 38.07 0.35 -7.47
C LEU A 467 39.47 0.12 -6.88
N GLU A 468 39.60 0.06 -5.55
CA GLU A 468 40.86 -0.28 -4.88
C GLU A 468 41.32 -1.69 -5.21
N ALA A 469 40.40 -2.66 -5.26
CA ALA A 469 40.71 -4.03 -5.65
C ALA A 469 41.15 -4.13 -7.13
N ALA A 470 40.50 -3.38 -8.02
CA ALA A 470 40.86 -3.32 -9.44
C ALA A 470 42.23 -2.65 -9.70
N ALA A 471 42.69 -1.77 -8.79
CA ALA A 471 43.97 -1.08 -8.90
C ALA A 471 45.18 -1.95 -8.51
N ILE A 472 44.97 -3.13 -7.92
CA ILE A 472 46.04 -4.06 -7.54
C ILE A 472 46.47 -4.84 -8.79
N ASP A 473 47.70 -4.61 -9.27
CA ASP A 473 48.26 -5.32 -10.42
C ASP A 473 48.56 -6.78 -10.05
N THR A 474 47.74 -7.68 -10.58
CA THR A 474 47.86 -9.13 -10.39
C THR A 474 48.46 -9.85 -11.60
N GLY A 475 48.87 -9.12 -12.64
CA GLY A 475 49.42 -9.71 -13.88
C GLY A 475 48.41 -10.44 -14.77
N THR A 476 47.11 -10.33 -14.46
CA THR A 476 45.99 -10.84 -15.29
C THR A 476 45.01 -9.70 -15.61
N PRO A 477 44.37 -9.70 -16.80
CA PRO A 477 43.38 -8.67 -17.12
C PRO A 477 42.18 -8.77 -16.18
N SER A 478 42.02 -7.78 -15.31
CA SER A 478 40.88 -7.69 -14.39
C SER A 478 39.60 -7.34 -15.16
N PRO A 479 38.45 -7.95 -14.81
CA PRO A 479 37.17 -7.57 -15.39
C PRO A 479 36.84 -6.11 -15.06
N PRO A 480 36.02 -5.43 -15.90
CA PRO A 480 35.61 -4.06 -15.65
C PRO A 480 34.84 -3.95 -14.31
N PRO A 481 35.02 -2.84 -13.57
CA PRO A 481 34.44 -2.68 -12.24
C PRO A 481 32.91 -2.61 -12.30
N ARG A 482 32.25 -3.40 -11.46
CA ARG A 482 30.78 -3.57 -11.44
C ARG A 482 30.04 -2.28 -11.11
N SER A 483 28.80 -2.15 -11.58
CA SER A 483 27.95 -0.99 -11.29
C SER A 483 27.59 -0.92 -9.80
N SER A 484 27.17 0.25 -9.31
CA SER A 484 26.74 0.39 -7.91
C SER A 484 25.54 -0.49 -7.57
N ASP A 485 24.64 -0.75 -8.53
CA ASP A 485 23.47 -1.60 -8.33
C ASP A 485 23.89 -3.07 -8.22
N ASP A 486 24.80 -3.51 -9.09
CA ASP A 486 25.35 -4.86 -9.06
C ASP A 486 26.10 -5.13 -7.75
N LEU A 487 26.91 -4.16 -7.31
CA LEU A 487 27.66 -4.25 -6.04
C LEU A 487 26.73 -4.34 -4.83
N LEU A 488 25.62 -3.59 -4.82
CA LEU A 488 24.64 -3.65 -3.73
C LEU A 488 23.98 -5.04 -3.67
N VAL A 489 23.55 -5.56 -4.82
CA VAL A 489 22.94 -6.90 -4.91
C VAL A 489 23.96 -7.98 -4.56
N ALA A 490 25.20 -7.87 -5.04
CA ALA A 490 26.28 -8.80 -4.74
C ALA A 490 26.58 -8.85 -3.23
N ALA A 491 26.63 -7.69 -2.57
CA ALA A 491 26.88 -7.59 -1.14
C ALA A 491 25.82 -8.29 -0.26
N LEU A 492 24.57 -8.32 -0.73
CA LEU A 492 23.50 -9.06 -0.04
C LEU A 492 23.49 -10.55 -0.37
N ARG A 493 23.98 -10.95 -1.55
CA ARG A 493 24.13 -12.36 -1.94
C ARG A 493 25.32 -13.03 -1.25
N ASP A 494 26.39 -12.27 -1.05
CA ASP A 494 27.64 -12.76 -0.48
C ASP A 494 28.26 -11.73 0.45
N SER A 495 28.29 -12.06 1.75
CA SER A 495 28.85 -11.19 2.78
C SER A 495 30.35 -10.97 2.63
N ARG A 496 31.06 -11.76 1.80
CA ARG A 496 32.49 -11.56 1.56
C ARG A 496 32.79 -10.21 0.88
N GLU A 497 31.85 -9.70 0.10
CA GLU A 497 31.93 -8.36 -0.52
C GLU A 497 31.98 -7.22 0.52
N LEU A 498 31.54 -7.49 1.76
CA LEU A 498 31.49 -6.49 2.85
C LEU A 498 32.76 -6.46 3.71
N THR A 499 33.69 -7.40 3.52
CA THR A 499 34.87 -7.58 4.40
C THR A 499 35.76 -6.33 4.48
N SER A 500 35.86 -5.59 3.37
CA SER A 500 36.69 -4.38 3.25
C SER A 500 35.94 -3.09 3.63
N ILE A 501 34.69 -3.20 4.07
CA ILE A 501 33.82 -2.05 4.36
C ILE A 501 33.83 -1.77 5.87
N GLU A 502 33.79 -0.49 6.26
CA GLU A 502 33.74 -0.12 7.67
C GLU A 502 32.55 -0.79 8.39
N PRO A 503 32.75 -1.41 9.57
CA PRO A 503 31.71 -2.24 10.20
C PRO A 503 30.37 -1.53 10.40
N HIS A 504 30.38 -0.24 10.76
CA HIS A 504 29.16 0.52 10.99
C HIS A 504 28.35 0.80 9.71
N VAL A 505 29.02 0.83 8.55
CA VAL A 505 28.39 0.99 7.23
C VAL A 505 27.92 -0.36 6.69
N ALA A 506 28.72 -1.42 6.90
CA ALA A 506 28.41 -2.77 6.47
C ALA A 506 27.26 -3.43 7.27
N ALA A 507 27.09 -3.05 8.55
CA ALA A 507 26.21 -3.75 9.49
C ALA A 507 24.77 -3.98 9.00
N CYS A 508 24.17 -3.06 8.24
CA CYS A 508 22.82 -3.27 7.70
C CYS A 508 22.80 -4.35 6.60
N ALA A 509 23.78 -4.34 5.70
CA ALA A 509 23.92 -5.33 4.65
C ALA A 509 24.34 -6.69 5.20
N GLU A 510 25.24 -6.73 6.19
CA GLU A 510 25.64 -7.97 6.85
C GLU A 510 24.46 -8.66 7.52
N ARG A 511 23.60 -7.91 8.23
CA ARG A 511 22.37 -8.46 8.82
C ARG A 511 21.47 -9.07 7.76
N VAL A 512 21.18 -8.35 6.68
CA VAL A 512 20.29 -8.83 5.62
C VAL A 512 20.90 -10.04 4.89
N ALA A 513 22.19 -10.00 4.56
CA ALA A 513 22.91 -11.11 3.93
C ALA A 513 22.91 -12.36 4.82
N ALA A 514 23.13 -12.19 6.13
CA ALA A 514 23.05 -13.28 7.11
C ALA A 514 21.65 -13.90 7.15
N LEU A 515 20.59 -13.08 7.11
CA LEU A 515 19.21 -13.57 7.10
C LEU A 515 18.85 -14.28 5.79
N ILE A 516 19.32 -13.80 4.63
CA ILE A 516 19.17 -14.50 3.34
C ILE A 516 19.84 -15.87 3.42
N LYS A 517 21.04 -15.95 4.00
CA LYS A 517 21.77 -17.21 4.19
C LYS A 517 21.02 -18.17 5.11
N VAL A 518 20.45 -17.70 6.22
CA VAL A 518 19.62 -18.50 7.13
C VAL A 518 18.38 -19.04 6.41
N ALA A 519 17.67 -18.19 5.67
CA ALA A 519 16.50 -18.58 4.90
C ALA A 519 16.84 -19.62 3.83
N ARG A 520 17.92 -19.43 3.06
CA ARG A 520 18.39 -20.40 2.07
C ARG A 520 18.76 -21.73 2.69
N ALA A 521 19.51 -21.72 3.79
CA ALA A 521 19.91 -22.94 4.45
C ALA A 521 18.69 -23.76 4.93
N ALA A 522 17.59 -23.10 5.33
CA ALA A 522 16.34 -23.78 5.66
C ALA A 522 15.65 -24.37 4.42
N VAL A 523 15.54 -23.59 3.34
CA VAL A 523 14.98 -24.05 2.06
C VAL A 523 15.76 -25.23 1.49
N ASP A 524 17.09 -25.18 1.51
CA ASP A 524 17.98 -26.22 0.98
C ASP A 524 17.90 -27.54 1.76
N ARG A 525 17.58 -27.48 3.07
CA ARG A 525 17.29 -28.66 3.89
C ARG A 525 15.92 -29.29 3.60
N GLY A 526 15.06 -28.59 2.86
CA GLY A 526 13.67 -28.97 2.68
C GLY A 526 12.81 -28.69 3.92
N ASP A 527 13.25 -27.76 4.79
CA ASP A 527 12.47 -27.36 5.96
C ASP A 527 11.10 -26.81 5.53
N THR A 528 10.13 -26.97 6.42
CA THR A 528 8.79 -26.41 6.23
C THR A 528 8.82 -24.88 6.25
N ALA A 529 7.74 -24.26 5.75
CA ALA A 529 7.62 -22.80 5.78
C ALA A 529 7.70 -22.24 7.22
N GLU A 530 7.08 -22.93 8.17
CA GLU A 530 7.09 -22.54 9.58
C GLU A 530 8.51 -22.55 10.16
N GLU A 531 9.27 -23.62 9.92
CA GLU A 531 10.66 -23.75 10.38
C GLU A 531 11.58 -22.70 9.73
N ALA A 532 11.44 -22.48 8.42
CA ALA A 532 12.21 -21.47 7.70
C ALA A 532 11.92 -20.05 8.21
N LEU A 533 10.64 -19.71 8.40
CA LEU A 533 10.23 -18.43 8.96
C LEU A 533 10.69 -18.28 10.41
N TRP A 534 10.63 -19.33 11.21
CA TRP A 534 11.08 -19.31 12.60
C TRP A 534 12.59 -19.07 12.71
N ALA A 535 13.38 -19.74 11.86
CA ALA A 535 14.83 -19.53 11.80
C ALA A 535 15.19 -18.07 11.46
N VAL A 536 14.51 -17.48 10.48
CA VAL A 536 14.70 -16.07 10.10
C VAL A 536 14.24 -15.13 11.21
N TRP A 537 13.08 -15.39 11.81
CA TRP A 537 12.50 -14.57 12.87
C TRP A 537 13.42 -14.49 14.08
N GLN A 538 13.95 -15.62 14.55
CA GLN A 538 14.91 -15.68 15.64
C GLN A 538 16.24 -14.99 15.28
N ALA A 539 16.79 -15.26 14.10
CA ALA A 539 18.06 -14.67 13.67
C ALA A 539 17.97 -13.15 13.43
N SER A 540 16.78 -12.60 13.20
CA SER A 540 16.58 -11.19 12.88
C SER A 540 16.73 -10.24 14.08
N GLY A 541 16.59 -10.75 15.31
CA GLY A 541 16.50 -9.91 16.52
C GLY A 541 15.29 -8.95 16.52
N LEU A 542 14.30 -9.14 15.63
CA LEU A 542 13.02 -8.42 15.69
C LEU A 542 12.15 -8.76 16.91
N PRO A 543 12.10 -10.02 17.41
CA PRO A 543 11.21 -10.36 18.53
C PRO A 543 11.46 -9.48 19.76
N GLU A 544 12.73 -9.30 20.14
CA GLU A 544 13.14 -8.49 21.29
C GLU A 544 12.86 -7.01 21.05
N ARG A 545 13.31 -6.48 19.88
CA ARG A 545 13.15 -5.06 19.52
C ARG A 545 11.69 -4.62 19.48
N TRP A 546 10.80 -5.44 18.94
CA TRP A 546 9.38 -5.10 18.85
C TRP A 546 8.67 -5.28 20.20
N THR A 547 9.05 -6.27 21.01
CA THR A 547 8.52 -6.42 22.36
C THR A 547 8.89 -5.23 23.25
N ASP A 548 10.15 -4.79 23.22
CA ASP A 548 10.60 -3.61 23.98
C ASP A 548 9.87 -2.33 23.54
N ALA A 549 9.66 -2.16 22.23
CA ALA A 549 8.92 -1.03 21.69
C ALA A 549 7.43 -1.06 22.09
N SER A 550 6.80 -2.24 22.05
CA SER A 550 5.42 -2.46 22.51
C SER A 550 5.26 -2.06 23.98
N VAL A 551 6.14 -2.57 24.85
CA VAL A 551 6.14 -2.27 26.30
C VAL A 551 6.36 -0.78 26.58
N ALA A 552 7.23 -0.12 25.80
CA ALA A 552 7.46 1.33 25.92
C ALA A 552 6.24 2.18 25.53
N GLY A 553 5.32 1.63 24.73
CA GLY A 553 4.08 2.27 24.33
C GLY A 553 4.24 3.43 23.34
N GLY A 554 3.18 4.25 23.21
CA GLY A 554 3.12 5.36 22.25
C GLY A 554 2.94 4.91 20.79
N ALA A 555 3.18 5.83 19.85
CA ALA A 555 2.94 5.55 18.42
C ALA A 555 3.86 4.45 17.85
N ARG A 556 5.09 4.35 18.37
CA ARG A 556 6.03 3.27 18.01
C ARG A 556 5.61 1.93 18.62
N GLY A 557 5.19 1.92 19.88
CA GLY A 557 4.66 0.70 20.51
C GLY A 557 3.41 0.17 19.82
N ALA A 558 2.45 1.03 19.51
CA ALA A 558 1.25 0.64 18.77
C ALA A 558 1.54 0.11 17.34
N GLN A 559 2.65 0.53 16.72
CA GLN A 559 3.10 -0.06 15.46
C GLN A 559 3.73 -1.44 15.69
N ALA A 560 4.56 -1.58 16.73
CA ALA A 560 5.17 -2.85 17.11
C ALA A 560 4.13 -3.91 17.50
N ASP A 561 3.07 -3.54 18.24
CA ASP A 561 1.95 -4.44 18.56
C ASP A 561 1.31 -5.01 17.30
N ARG A 562 1.03 -4.17 16.30
CA ARG A 562 0.46 -4.60 15.01
C ARG A 562 1.40 -5.50 14.24
N ASP A 563 2.68 -5.15 14.18
CA ASP A 563 3.67 -5.93 13.45
C ASP A 563 3.88 -7.31 14.12
N LEU A 564 3.82 -7.38 15.46
CA LEU A 564 3.82 -8.62 16.22
C LEU A 564 2.57 -9.46 15.96
N ASP A 565 1.37 -8.87 16.05
CA ASP A 565 0.11 -9.56 15.77
C ASP A 565 0.08 -10.14 14.34
N ALA A 566 0.58 -9.38 13.35
CA ALA A 566 0.67 -9.82 11.97
C ALA A 566 1.66 -11.00 11.80
N VAL A 567 2.79 -10.99 12.52
CA VAL A 567 3.75 -12.10 12.51
C VAL A 567 3.19 -13.34 13.21
N VAL A 568 2.47 -13.18 14.32
CA VAL A 568 1.78 -14.32 14.98
C VAL A 568 0.75 -14.93 14.04
N ALA A 569 -0.02 -14.10 13.34
CA ALA A 569 -0.96 -14.56 12.32
C ALA A 569 -0.27 -15.28 11.15
N LEU A 570 0.92 -14.83 10.73
CA LEU A 570 1.74 -15.51 9.73
C LEU A 570 2.16 -16.91 10.22
N PHE A 571 2.63 -17.05 11.47
CA PHE A 571 3.03 -18.34 12.03
C PHE A 571 1.84 -19.29 12.21
N ASP A 572 0.70 -18.81 12.69
CA ASP A 572 -0.54 -19.60 12.77
C ASP A 572 -0.99 -20.08 11.38
N HIS A 573 -0.82 -19.25 10.35
CA HIS A 573 -1.10 -19.63 8.96
C HIS A 573 -0.10 -20.66 8.43
N ALA A 574 1.20 -20.50 8.73
CA ALA A 574 2.25 -21.44 8.36
C ALA A 574 2.04 -22.81 9.02
N ALA A 575 1.80 -22.86 10.34
CA ALA A 575 1.54 -24.09 11.08
C ALA A 575 0.34 -24.86 10.51
N ARG A 576 -0.79 -24.17 10.29
CA ARG A 576 -1.96 -24.81 9.65
C ARG A 576 -1.70 -25.28 8.24
N PHE A 577 -0.86 -24.57 7.49
CA PHE A 577 -0.46 -25.00 6.15
C PHE A 577 0.36 -26.29 6.22
N VAL A 578 1.34 -26.36 7.12
CA VAL A 578 2.18 -27.55 7.33
C VAL A 578 1.35 -28.73 7.84
N ASP A 579 0.44 -28.52 8.80
CA ASP A 579 -0.46 -29.58 9.29
C ASP A 579 -1.32 -30.18 8.16
N ARG A 580 -1.73 -29.35 7.19
CA ARG A 580 -2.55 -29.78 6.04
C ARG A 580 -1.72 -30.43 4.95
N LEU A 581 -0.52 -29.92 4.70
CA LEU A 581 0.40 -30.37 3.67
C LEU A 581 1.82 -30.58 4.25
N PRO A 582 2.05 -31.68 5.01
CA PRO A 582 3.31 -31.89 5.71
C PRO A 582 4.53 -32.00 4.80
N HIS A 583 4.31 -32.34 3.52
CA HIS A 583 5.35 -32.47 2.50
C HIS A 583 5.45 -31.25 1.58
N ALA A 584 4.64 -30.21 1.79
CA ALA A 584 4.75 -28.98 1.02
C ALA A 584 5.88 -28.11 1.56
N GLY A 585 6.90 -27.89 0.72
CA GLY A 585 8.00 -26.99 1.04
C GLY A 585 7.58 -25.51 1.07
N ALA A 586 8.48 -24.66 1.56
CA ALA A 586 8.25 -23.23 1.74
C ALA A 586 7.79 -22.46 0.48
N GLY A 587 8.12 -22.97 -0.72
CA GLY A 587 7.67 -22.38 -1.98
C GLY A 587 6.17 -22.44 -2.20
N VAL A 588 5.55 -23.58 -1.88
CA VAL A 588 4.10 -23.76 -2.03
C VAL A 588 3.35 -22.90 -1.02
N PHE A 589 3.89 -22.77 0.21
CA PHE A 589 3.35 -21.86 1.20
C PHE A 589 3.43 -20.40 0.76
N LEU A 590 4.55 -19.96 0.17
CA LEU A 590 4.69 -18.58 -0.30
C LEU A 590 3.69 -18.27 -1.42
N ASP A 591 3.49 -19.19 -2.35
CA ASP A 591 2.47 -19.05 -3.40
C ASP A 591 1.05 -19.01 -2.80
N ASP A 592 0.75 -19.80 -1.76
CA ASP A 592 -0.49 -19.74 -0.98
C ASP A 592 -0.67 -18.38 -0.27
N LEU A 593 0.38 -17.85 0.37
CA LEU A 593 0.35 -16.57 1.07
C LEU A 593 0.13 -15.39 0.11
N VAL A 594 0.81 -15.39 -1.04
CA VAL A 594 0.60 -14.43 -2.13
C VAL A 594 -0.78 -14.61 -2.78
N SER A 595 -1.45 -15.75 -2.55
CA SER A 595 -2.78 -16.01 -3.09
C SER A 595 -3.92 -15.35 -2.35
N GLN A 596 -3.68 -14.84 -1.15
CA GLN A 596 -4.73 -14.26 -0.32
C GLN A 596 -5.19 -12.90 -0.87
N GLU A 597 -6.39 -12.86 -1.43
CA GLU A 597 -7.07 -11.61 -1.83
C GLU A 597 -7.89 -11.00 -0.69
N ILE A 598 -8.32 -11.85 0.25
CA ILE A 598 -9.07 -11.48 1.45
C ILE A 598 -8.34 -12.14 2.61
N ALA A 599 -8.02 -11.37 3.65
CA ALA A 599 -7.39 -11.96 4.82
C ALA A 599 -8.28 -13.05 5.43
N GLY A 600 -7.68 -14.20 5.71
CA GLY A 600 -8.34 -15.29 6.41
C GLY A 600 -8.69 -14.88 7.85
N ASN A 601 -9.74 -15.47 8.42
CA ASN A 601 -9.98 -15.31 9.85
C ASN A 601 -8.85 -16.00 10.63
N THR A 602 -8.09 -15.21 11.39
CA THR A 602 -7.09 -15.71 12.32
C THR A 602 -7.77 -16.02 13.66
N LEU A 603 -7.39 -17.14 14.30
CA LEU A 603 -7.76 -17.45 15.69
C LEU A 603 -6.62 -17.10 16.65
N ALA A 604 -5.54 -16.51 16.11
CA ALA A 604 -4.41 -16.01 16.87
C ALA A 604 -4.88 -15.03 17.95
N ALA A 605 -4.19 -15.04 19.09
CA ALA A 605 -4.35 -13.99 20.08
C ALA A 605 -3.86 -12.66 19.48
N HIS A 606 -4.61 -11.59 19.72
CA HIS A 606 -4.26 -10.23 19.31
C HIS A 606 -4.15 -9.37 20.57
N ALA A 607 -3.37 -8.29 20.50
CA ALA A 607 -3.38 -7.29 21.55
C ALA A 607 -4.82 -6.78 21.79
N PRO A 608 -5.23 -6.49 23.05
CA PRO A 608 -6.56 -5.96 23.30
C PRO A 608 -6.79 -4.67 22.51
N ASP A 609 -7.88 -4.63 21.73
CA ASP A 609 -8.35 -3.39 21.11
C ASP A 609 -8.61 -2.37 22.23
N GLY A 610 -7.72 -1.39 22.41
CA GLY A 610 -7.92 -0.30 23.37
C GLY A 610 -9.15 0.55 23.02
N ASP A 611 -9.33 1.69 23.70
CA ASP A 611 -10.37 2.65 23.33
C ASP A 611 -10.01 3.36 22.01
N ALA A 612 -10.43 2.78 20.89
CA ALA A 612 -10.12 3.23 19.54
C ALA A 612 -11.29 3.10 18.56
N VAL A 613 -11.31 3.95 17.54
CA VAL A 613 -12.29 3.90 16.45
C VAL A 613 -11.98 2.73 15.53
N ARG A 614 -13.00 1.92 15.22
CA ARG A 614 -12.84 0.80 14.29
C ARG A 614 -13.07 1.24 12.85
N ILE A 615 -12.09 1.03 11.98
CA ILE A 615 -12.29 1.16 10.53
C ILE A 615 -12.49 -0.24 9.98
N LEU A 616 -13.60 -0.49 9.26
CA LEU A 616 -13.88 -1.79 8.68
C LEU A 616 -14.72 -1.75 7.42
N THR A 617 -14.73 -2.84 6.65
CA THR A 617 -15.64 -2.97 5.51
C THR A 617 -17.09 -3.19 5.96
N ALA A 618 -18.03 -2.71 5.15
CA ALA A 618 -19.46 -2.90 5.41
C ALA A 618 -19.88 -4.37 5.58
N HIS A 619 -19.25 -5.30 4.84
CA HIS A 619 -19.50 -6.74 4.97
C HIS A 619 -19.14 -7.26 6.36
N ARG A 620 -17.98 -6.85 6.89
CA ARG A 620 -17.48 -7.25 8.21
C ARG A 620 -18.26 -6.62 9.36
N SER A 621 -19.01 -5.54 9.08
CA SER A 621 -19.86 -4.87 10.08
C SER A 621 -21.13 -5.67 10.44
N LYS A 622 -21.49 -6.68 9.64
CA LYS A 622 -22.67 -7.51 9.88
C LYS A 622 -22.61 -8.15 11.27
N GLY A 623 -23.71 -8.05 12.02
CA GLY A 623 -23.80 -8.51 13.41
C GLY A 623 -23.28 -7.52 14.46
N LEU A 624 -22.48 -6.52 14.10
CA LEU A 624 -21.93 -5.52 15.02
C LEU A 624 -22.85 -4.29 15.16
N GLU A 625 -22.55 -3.41 16.13
CA GLU A 625 -23.25 -2.15 16.39
C GLU A 625 -22.36 -1.14 17.13
N TRP A 626 -22.57 0.15 16.85
CA TRP A 626 -21.86 1.29 17.45
C TRP A 626 -22.81 2.45 17.71
N ASP A 627 -22.44 3.34 18.63
CA ASP A 627 -23.25 4.52 18.94
C ASP A 627 -23.17 5.55 17.82
N VAL A 628 -21.96 5.74 17.25
CA VAL A 628 -21.71 6.59 16.08
C VAL A 628 -21.12 5.76 14.95
N VAL A 629 -21.71 5.83 13.76
CA VAL A 629 -21.21 5.15 12.56
C VAL A 629 -21.05 6.18 11.45
N VAL A 630 -19.86 6.24 10.87
CA VAL A 630 -19.57 6.99 9.65
C VAL A 630 -19.48 6.02 8.48
N VAL A 631 -20.27 6.19 7.42
CA VAL A 631 -20.15 5.41 6.18
C VAL A 631 -19.48 6.30 5.15
N ALA A 632 -18.23 5.98 4.77
CA ALA A 632 -17.39 6.84 3.95
C ALA A 632 -17.25 6.36 2.50
N GLY A 633 -17.05 7.31 1.59
CA GLY A 633 -16.86 7.12 0.16
C GLY A 633 -18.12 6.64 -0.56
N VAL A 634 -19.28 7.23 -0.27
CA VAL A 634 -20.57 6.87 -0.89
C VAL A 634 -20.81 7.71 -2.15
N GLN A 635 -19.90 7.60 -3.12
CA GLN A 635 -19.98 8.20 -4.45
C GLN A 635 -20.09 7.15 -5.57
N ASP A 636 -20.62 7.53 -6.73
CA ASP A 636 -20.76 6.64 -7.88
C ASP A 636 -19.39 6.12 -8.34
N GLY A 637 -19.28 4.83 -8.66
CA GLY A 637 -18.01 4.17 -9.01
C GLY A 637 -17.21 3.65 -7.81
N VAL A 638 -17.52 4.10 -6.60
CA VAL A 638 -17.02 3.53 -5.34
C VAL A 638 -18.12 2.72 -4.67
N TRP A 639 -19.28 3.33 -4.43
CA TRP A 639 -20.45 2.68 -3.84
C TRP A 639 -21.75 3.28 -4.40
N PRO A 640 -22.42 2.63 -5.37
CA PRO A 640 -22.28 1.23 -5.78
C PRO A 640 -21.06 0.93 -6.67
N ASP A 641 -20.41 -0.21 -6.40
CA ASP A 641 -19.45 -0.83 -7.33
C ASP A 641 -20.21 -1.72 -8.32
N MET A 642 -20.38 -1.23 -9.55
CA MET A 642 -21.15 -1.90 -10.60
C MET A 642 -20.28 -2.80 -11.51
N ARG A 643 -19.00 -3.00 -11.16
CA ARG A 643 -18.08 -3.83 -11.97
C ARG A 643 -18.43 -5.31 -11.82
N LEU A 644 -18.48 -6.00 -12.96
CA LEU A 644 -18.72 -7.44 -13.01
C LEU A 644 -17.51 -8.21 -12.49
N ARG A 645 -17.76 -9.22 -11.65
CA ARG A 645 -16.77 -10.20 -11.21
C ARG A 645 -16.89 -11.45 -12.08
N GLY A 646 -15.77 -11.98 -12.57
CA GLY A 646 -15.75 -13.20 -13.41
C GLY A 646 -16.54 -13.05 -14.72
N SER A 647 -16.10 -12.10 -15.56
CA SER A 647 -16.80 -11.77 -16.81
C SER A 647 -16.48 -12.71 -17.98
N LEU A 648 -15.42 -13.51 -17.93
CA LEU A 648 -15.03 -14.39 -19.04
C LEU A 648 -15.95 -15.61 -19.13
N LEU A 649 -16.12 -16.35 -18.04
CA LEU A 649 -17.02 -17.50 -17.95
C LEU A 649 -18.47 -17.06 -17.67
N GLY A 650 -18.71 -15.82 -17.26
CA GLY A 650 -20.06 -15.28 -17.09
C GLY A 650 -20.82 -15.98 -15.97
N ILE A 651 -20.23 -16.01 -14.77
CA ILE A 651 -20.80 -16.65 -13.57
C ILE A 651 -22.23 -16.18 -13.31
N GLU A 652 -22.48 -14.88 -13.42
CA GLU A 652 -23.80 -14.32 -13.18
C GLU A 652 -24.85 -14.77 -14.20
N GLN A 653 -24.44 -15.06 -15.43
CA GLN A 653 -25.31 -15.64 -16.45
C GLN A 653 -25.62 -17.11 -16.12
N LEU A 654 -24.62 -17.89 -15.68
CA LEU A 654 -24.83 -19.26 -15.20
C LEU A 654 -25.85 -19.27 -14.06
N VAL A 655 -25.67 -18.38 -13.09
CA VAL A 655 -26.62 -18.18 -11.99
C VAL A 655 -28.01 -17.88 -12.56
N ALA A 656 -28.18 -16.83 -13.36
CA ALA A 656 -29.50 -16.47 -13.87
C ALA A 656 -30.23 -17.58 -14.66
N LEU A 657 -29.50 -18.38 -15.45
CA LEU A 657 -30.07 -19.49 -16.23
C LEU A 657 -30.46 -20.69 -15.36
N SER A 658 -29.62 -21.07 -14.40
CA SER A 658 -29.95 -22.15 -13.44
C SER A 658 -31.22 -21.87 -12.64
N GLU A 659 -31.57 -20.59 -12.56
CA GLU A 659 -32.71 -20.06 -11.84
C GLU A 659 -34.00 -20.03 -12.66
N GLY A 660 -33.95 -20.46 -13.93
CA GLY A 660 -35.08 -20.44 -14.86
C GLY A 660 -35.38 -19.06 -15.45
N SER A 661 -34.44 -18.11 -15.38
CA SER A 661 -34.62 -16.79 -15.98
C SER A 661 -34.51 -16.89 -17.50
N VAL A 662 -35.57 -16.53 -18.22
CA VAL A 662 -35.52 -16.37 -19.68
C VAL A 662 -34.87 -15.02 -19.99
N LEU A 663 -33.61 -15.06 -20.43
CA LEU A 663 -32.89 -13.86 -20.85
C LEU A 663 -33.07 -13.68 -22.36
N ASP A 664 -34.15 -13.00 -22.77
CA ASP A 664 -34.42 -12.69 -24.18
C ASP A 664 -33.46 -11.59 -24.68
N GLY A 665 -32.31 -12.01 -25.22
CA GLY A 665 -31.32 -11.12 -25.84
C GLY A 665 -30.25 -10.56 -24.88
N VAL A 666 -29.13 -10.12 -25.47
CA VAL A 666 -27.93 -9.68 -24.73
C VAL A 666 -28.17 -8.42 -23.89
N ASP A 667 -28.98 -7.49 -24.38
CA ASP A 667 -29.27 -6.22 -23.69
C ASP A 667 -30.15 -6.43 -22.45
N ALA A 668 -31.16 -7.30 -22.54
CA ALA A 668 -32.03 -7.64 -21.41
C ALA A 668 -31.26 -8.37 -20.30
N ALA A 669 -30.36 -9.28 -20.68
CA ALA A 669 -29.45 -9.96 -19.75
C ALA A 669 -28.55 -8.98 -18.99
N THR A 670 -27.96 -8.04 -19.72
CA THR A 670 -27.05 -7.03 -19.15
C THR A 670 -27.80 -6.10 -18.20
N ALA A 671 -29.01 -5.67 -18.55
CA ALA A 671 -29.84 -4.81 -17.70
C ALA A 671 -30.32 -5.55 -16.43
N ALA A 672 -30.75 -6.80 -16.54
CA ALA A 672 -31.13 -7.63 -15.41
C ALA A 672 -29.97 -7.82 -14.43
N LEU A 673 -28.76 -8.05 -14.96
CA LEU A 673 -27.56 -8.20 -14.16
C LEU A 673 -27.16 -6.91 -13.44
N ALA A 674 -27.17 -5.77 -14.14
CA ALA A 674 -26.92 -4.48 -13.52
C ALA A 674 -27.92 -4.17 -12.39
N SER A 675 -29.20 -4.51 -12.58
CA SER A 675 -30.23 -4.36 -11.55
C SER A 675 -29.96 -5.24 -10.32
N LYS A 676 -29.53 -6.50 -10.53
CA LYS A 676 -29.16 -7.44 -9.46
C LYS A 676 -27.96 -6.94 -8.64
N LEU A 677 -26.90 -6.49 -9.32
CA LEU A 677 -25.72 -5.90 -8.67
C LEU A 677 -26.07 -4.65 -7.88
N LEU A 678 -26.89 -3.76 -8.44
CA LEU A 678 -27.34 -2.56 -7.74
C LEU A 678 -28.14 -2.92 -6.49
N ALA A 679 -29.00 -3.94 -6.56
CA ALA A 679 -29.75 -4.41 -5.40
C ALA A 679 -28.83 -5.01 -4.32
N GLU A 680 -27.78 -5.73 -4.69
CA GLU A 680 -26.77 -6.25 -3.76
C GLU A 680 -25.98 -5.12 -3.09
N GLU A 681 -25.48 -4.16 -3.86
CA GLU A 681 -24.79 -2.98 -3.32
C GLU A 681 -25.70 -2.13 -2.41
N ARG A 682 -27.00 -2.06 -2.73
CA ARG A 682 -28.01 -1.40 -1.87
C ARG A 682 -28.22 -2.16 -0.56
N ARG A 683 -28.28 -3.50 -0.59
CA ARG A 683 -28.35 -4.31 0.65
C ARG A 683 -27.12 -4.11 1.52
N LEU A 684 -25.93 -4.04 0.91
CA LEU A 684 -24.70 -3.74 1.63
C LEU A 684 -24.77 -2.36 2.31
N PHE A 685 -25.28 -1.35 1.59
CA PHE A 685 -25.44 0.00 2.15
C PHE A 685 -26.48 0.03 3.28
N TYR A 686 -27.59 -0.70 3.12
CA TYR A 686 -28.59 -0.90 4.18
C TYR A 686 -27.99 -1.58 5.43
N VAL A 687 -27.12 -2.59 5.26
CA VAL A 687 -26.41 -3.21 6.38
C VAL A 687 -25.55 -2.18 7.11
N ALA A 688 -24.76 -1.38 6.39
CA ALA A 688 -23.92 -0.34 6.98
C ALA A 688 -24.75 0.73 7.73
N ALA A 689 -25.81 1.24 7.10
CA ALA A 689 -26.69 2.25 7.69
C ALA A 689 -27.40 1.76 8.98
N THR A 690 -27.64 0.45 9.11
CA THR A 690 -28.34 -0.14 10.26
C THR A 690 -27.40 -0.56 11.41
N ARG A 691 -26.11 -0.21 11.34
CA ARG A 691 -25.14 -0.46 12.43
C ARG A 691 -25.19 0.62 13.52
N ALA A 692 -25.68 1.82 13.19
CA ALA A 692 -25.76 2.95 14.11
C ALA A 692 -26.88 2.77 15.15
N ARG A 693 -26.55 3.06 16.42
CA ARG A 693 -27.53 3.13 17.52
C ARG A 693 -28.06 4.55 17.72
N ARG A 694 -27.19 5.56 17.61
CA ARG A 694 -27.55 6.97 17.87
C ARG A 694 -27.33 7.87 16.66
N ARG A 695 -26.16 7.82 16.03
CA ARG A 695 -25.83 8.71 14.90
C ARG A 695 -25.25 7.95 13.71
N LEU A 696 -25.83 8.19 12.54
CA LEU A 696 -25.32 7.77 11.24
C LEU A 696 -24.86 8.99 10.46
N VAL A 697 -23.59 9.03 10.08
CA VAL A 697 -23.05 10.05 9.17
C VAL A 697 -22.64 9.35 7.89
N VAL A 698 -23.11 9.84 6.75
CA VAL A 698 -22.73 9.31 5.44
C VAL A 698 -21.96 10.40 4.71
N THR A 699 -20.75 10.08 4.27
CA THR A 699 -19.89 11.03 3.54
C THR A 699 -19.71 10.57 2.10
N ALA A 700 -19.61 11.54 1.20
CA ALA A 700 -19.29 11.32 -0.20
C ALA A 700 -18.51 12.50 -0.75
N VAL A 701 -17.72 12.25 -1.78
CA VAL A 701 -17.09 13.32 -2.57
C VAL A 701 -18.02 13.73 -3.70
N GLY A 702 -18.20 15.04 -3.87
CA GLY A 702 -18.94 15.62 -4.99
C GLY A 702 -19.30 17.08 -4.78
N GLY A 703 -19.34 17.85 -5.87
CA GLY A 703 -19.67 19.26 -5.93
C GLY A 703 -19.70 19.76 -7.38
N GLU A 704 -19.98 21.05 -7.59
CA GLU A 704 -19.99 21.64 -8.95
C GLU A 704 -18.59 21.64 -9.60
N ASP A 705 -17.54 21.70 -8.79
CA ASP A 705 -16.13 21.80 -9.21
C ASP A 705 -15.40 20.45 -9.27
N THR A 706 -16.09 19.32 -9.12
CA THR A 706 -15.49 17.98 -9.08
C THR A 706 -16.05 17.08 -10.18
N ASP A 707 -15.20 16.27 -10.84
CA ASP A 707 -15.66 15.22 -11.76
C ASP A 707 -16.35 14.04 -11.04
N GLU A 708 -16.18 13.94 -9.72
CA GLU A 708 -16.84 12.92 -8.88
C GLU A 708 -18.31 13.24 -8.65
N ARG A 709 -19.15 12.19 -8.66
CA ARG A 709 -20.60 12.31 -8.51
C ARG A 709 -21.08 11.60 -7.24
N PRO A 710 -21.85 12.29 -6.38
CA PRO A 710 -22.44 11.65 -5.20
C PRO A 710 -23.33 10.47 -5.60
N SER A 711 -23.33 9.42 -4.77
CA SER A 711 -24.09 8.21 -5.06
C SER A 711 -25.59 8.46 -5.01
N ARG A 712 -26.33 7.76 -5.87
CA ARG A 712 -27.80 7.71 -5.79
C ARG A 712 -28.33 7.28 -4.41
N PHE A 713 -27.55 6.49 -3.66
CA PHE A 713 -27.95 5.99 -2.34
C PHE A 713 -28.12 7.11 -1.31
N LEU A 714 -27.46 8.26 -1.49
CA LEU A 714 -27.64 9.42 -0.61
C LEU A 714 -29.06 9.99 -0.71
N ALA A 715 -29.54 10.18 -1.93
CA ALA A 715 -30.90 10.66 -2.20
C ALA A 715 -31.96 9.63 -1.79
N GLU A 716 -31.65 8.33 -1.86
CA GLU A 716 -32.52 7.27 -1.36
C GLU A 716 -32.59 7.26 0.19
N LEU A 717 -31.48 7.55 0.89
CA LEU A 717 -31.40 7.58 2.35
C LEU A 717 -32.14 8.79 2.94
N ILE A 718 -31.81 10.01 2.51
CA ILE A 718 -32.50 11.24 2.90
C ILE A 718 -32.64 12.17 1.67
N PRO A 719 -33.81 12.21 1.03
CA PRO A 719 -34.05 13.08 -0.12
C PRO A 719 -33.80 14.56 0.22
N GLY A 720 -32.94 15.22 -0.57
CA GLY A 720 -32.71 16.67 -0.49
C GLY A 720 -31.92 17.17 0.72
N ALA A 721 -31.32 16.28 1.53
CA ALA A 721 -30.64 16.63 2.78
C ALA A 721 -29.11 16.48 2.73
N ALA A 722 -28.51 16.66 1.56
CA ALA A 722 -27.06 16.70 1.44
C ALA A 722 -26.54 18.07 1.91
N GLU A 723 -25.73 18.07 2.96
CA GLU A 723 -25.10 19.28 3.49
C GLU A 723 -23.69 19.38 2.90
N GLY A 724 -23.29 20.58 2.45
CA GLY A 724 -21.90 20.85 2.11
C GLY A 724 -21.03 20.69 3.35
N ALA A 725 -19.97 19.90 3.26
CA ALA A 725 -19.08 19.60 4.36
C ALA A 725 -18.12 20.79 4.59
N ASN A 726 -18.64 21.83 5.23
CA ASN A 726 -17.85 22.98 5.62
C ASN A 726 -17.09 22.65 6.91
N ILE A 727 -15.79 22.45 6.79
CA ILE A 727 -14.88 22.43 7.94
C ILE A 727 -14.70 23.90 8.38
N ASP A 728 -15.55 24.35 9.29
CA ASP A 728 -15.41 25.67 9.93
C ASP A 728 -14.04 25.79 10.64
N GLU A 729 -13.52 27.00 10.84
CA GLU A 729 -12.29 27.26 11.60
C GLU A 729 -12.34 26.60 12.99
N ARG A 730 -13.53 26.51 13.60
CA ARG A 730 -13.76 25.84 14.88
C ARG A 730 -13.46 24.34 14.87
N ALA A 731 -13.56 23.67 13.72
CA ALA A 731 -13.18 22.27 13.55
C ALA A 731 -11.66 22.08 13.62
N ARG A 732 -10.89 23.08 13.15
CA ARG A 732 -9.42 23.05 13.26
C ARG A 732 -8.98 23.00 14.73
N TRP A 733 -9.63 23.75 15.61
CA TRP A 733 -9.26 23.84 17.04
C TRP A 733 -9.42 22.55 17.84
N LEU A 734 -10.12 21.56 17.30
CA LEU A 734 -10.17 20.26 17.95
C LEU A 734 -8.84 19.52 17.84
N SER A 735 -7.92 19.89 16.94
CA SER A 735 -6.53 19.41 16.96
C SER A 735 -5.64 20.34 17.80
N MET A 736 -4.78 19.77 18.65
CA MET A 736 -3.84 20.55 19.46
C MET A 736 -2.86 21.36 18.62
N SER A 737 -2.36 20.80 17.52
CA SER A 737 -1.41 21.50 16.64
C SER A 737 -2.04 22.72 15.97
N SER A 738 -3.27 22.58 15.48
CA SER A 738 -4.03 23.67 14.87
C SER A 738 -4.40 24.76 15.89
N LEU A 739 -4.84 24.37 17.09
CA LEU A 739 -5.14 25.32 18.16
C LEU A 739 -3.89 26.13 18.54
N VAL A 740 -2.73 25.47 18.70
CA VAL A 740 -1.46 26.15 18.98
C VAL A 740 -1.10 27.11 17.85
N ALA A 741 -1.24 26.70 16.59
CA ALA A 741 -0.96 27.56 15.45
C ALA A 741 -1.84 28.82 15.43
N ASP A 742 -3.14 28.68 15.65
CA ASP A 742 -4.07 29.81 15.65
C ASP A 742 -3.86 30.74 16.84
N LEU A 743 -3.54 30.20 18.02
CA LEU A 743 -3.20 31.00 19.19
C LEU A 743 -1.88 31.77 18.97
N ARG A 744 -0.88 31.15 18.34
CA ARG A 744 0.38 31.81 17.97
C ARG A 744 0.14 32.95 16.97
N ALA A 745 -0.63 32.67 15.93
CA ALA A 745 -1.04 33.69 14.96
C ALA A 745 -1.77 34.84 15.66
N ALA A 746 -2.70 34.53 16.57
CA ALA A 746 -3.44 35.53 17.31
C ALA A 746 -2.57 36.40 18.22
N VAL A 747 -1.57 35.82 18.91
CA VAL A 747 -0.63 36.57 19.76
C VAL A 747 0.29 37.47 18.94
N CYS A 748 0.75 37.00 17.78
CA CYS A 748 1.69 37.71 16.93
C CYS A 748 1.04 38.72 15.97
N ASP A 749 -0.28 38.72 15.82
CA ASP A 749 -1.01 39.61 14.93
C ASP A 749 -1.23 41.00 15.57
N PRO A 750 -0.55 42.06 15.10
CA PRO A 750 -0.67 43.39 15.68
C PRO A 750 -2.06 44.01 15.42
N THR A 751 -2.81 43.52 14.43
CA THR A 751 -4.14 44.03 14.06
C THR A 751 -5.25 43.56 15.00
N ARG A 752 -5.02 42.50 15.78
CA ARG A 752 -5.96 42.02 16.79
C ARG A 752 -5.96 42.91 18.04
N SER A 753 -7.05 42.89 18.80
CA SER A 753 -7.12 43.67 20.05
C SER A 753 -6.17 43.11 21.12
N GLU A 754 -5.71 43.98 22.01
CA GLU A 754 -4.82 43.58 23.12
C GLU A 754 -5.46 42.51 24.02
N ALA A 755 -6.78 42.59 24.24
CA ALA A 755 -7.52 41.60 25.01
C ALA A 755 -7.44 40.19 24.38
N VAL A 756 -7.60 40.09 23.06
CA VAL A 756 -7.49 38.83 22.32
C VAL A 756 -6.06 38.29 22.36
N ARG A 757 -5.05 39.15 22.17
CA ARG A 757 -3.64 38.73 22.28
C ARG A 757 -3.30 38.21 23.68
N ARG A 758 -3.72 38.92 24.73
CA ARG A 758 -3.50 38.48 26.12
C ARG A 758 -4.20 37.15 26.44
N ALA A 759 -5.43 36.97 25.96
CA ALA A 759 -6.16 35.70 26.12
C ALA A 759 -5.44 34.55 25.38
N ALA A 760 -5.00 34.78 24.15
CA ALA A 760 -4.29 33.79 23.37
C ALA A 760 -2.94 33.39 24.03
N ALA A 761 -2.19 34.36 24.55
CA ALA A 761 -0.97 34.11 25.32
C ALA A 761 -1.24 33.32 26.60
N GLY A 762 -2.33 33.64 27.32
CA GLY A 762 -2.77 32.89 28.50
C GLY A 762 -3.10 31.43 28.19
N HIS A 763 -3.74 31.17 27.05
CA HIS A 763 -4.02 29.80 26.58
C HIS A 763 -2.74 29.05 26.17
N LEU A 764 -1.82 29.69 25.43
CA LEU A 764 -0.51 29.09 25.11
C LEU A 764 0.29 28.75 26.36
N ALA A 765 0.31 29.63 27.36
CA ALA A 765 0.97 29.37 28.64
C ALA A 765 0.35 28.18 29.40
N ARG A 766 -0.97 27.95 29.26
CA ARG A 766 -1.63 26.76 29.80
C ARG A 766 -1.23 25.50 29.04
N LEU A 767 -1.18 25.55 27.71
CA LEU A 767 -0.79 24.43 26.85
C LEU A 767 0.69 24.05 27.05
N ALA A 768 1.58 25.03 27.15
CA ALA A 768 3.00 24.83 27.42
C ALA A 768 3.24 24.15 28.78
N ARG A 769 2.51 24.55 29.84
CA ARG A 769 2.57 23.88 31.15
C ARG A 769 2.06 22.44 31.11
N ALA A 770 1.19 22.11 30.16
CA ALA A 770 0.73 20.74 29.92
C ALA A 770 1.66 19.94 28.98
N GLY A 771 2.79 20.52 28.55
CA GLY A 771 3.76 19.86 27.67
C GLY A 771 3.32 19.74 26.22
N VAL A 772 2.39 20.58 25.76
CA VAL A 772 1.92 20.55 24.36
C VAL A 772 3.00 21.14 23.43
N PRO A 773 3.50 20.36 22.45
CA PRO A 773 4.53 20.84 21.54
C PRO A 773 4.11 22.08 20.73
N GLY A 774 5.05 23.00 20.52
CA GLY A 774 4.89 24.26 19.82
C GLY A 774 4.21 25.37 20.63
N ALA A 775 3.71 25.08 21.84
CA ALA A 775 3.05 26.09 22.67
C ALA A 775 4.04 27.03 23.37
N HIS A 776 5.20 26.52 23.78
CA HIS A 776 6.25 27.32 24.41
C HIS A 776 7.02 28.14 23.36
N PRO A 777 7.35 29.42 23.61
CA PRO A 777 8.09 30.26 22.66
C PRO A 777 9.46 29.70 22.24
N ASP A 778 10.14 28.96 23.13
CA ASP A 778 11.44 28.33 22.81
C ASP A 778 11.36 27.29 21.69
N GLU A 779 10.16 26.77 21.40
CA GLU A 779 9.92 25.82 20.32
C GLU A 779 9.51 26.52 19.01
N TRP A 780 9.50 27.87 18.97
CA TRP A 780 9.13 28.61 17.78
C TRP A 780 10.35 28.84 16.91
N TYR A 781 10.34 28.28 15.70
CA TYR A 781 11.46 28.38 14.76
C TYR A 781 11.99 29.81 14.55
N ALA A 782 11.11 30.81 14.49
CA ALA A 782 11.49 32.22 14.32
C ALA A 782 12.25 32.83 15.52
N LEU A 783 12.22 32.19 16.70
CA LEU A 783 12.91 32.63 17.91
C LEU A 783 14.19 31.81 18.18
N THR A 784 14.49 30.83 17.33
CA THR A 784 15.70 30.00 17.43
C THR A 784 16.93 30.88 17.27
N ARG A 785 17.90 30.73 18.16
CA ARG A 785 19.17 31.47 18.09
C ARG A 785 20.12 30.79 17.11
N ILE A 786 20.98 31.60 16.49
CA ILE A 786 22.11 31.10 15.69
C ILE A 786 22.98 30.22 16.59
N SER A 787 23.32 29.02 16.12
CA SER A 787 24.11 28.03 16.88
C SER A 787 25.57 28.42 17.01
N ASP A 788 26.13 29.07 16.00
CA ASP A 788 27.50 29.55 15.95
C ASP A 788 27.59 30.75 14.99
N ASP A 789 28.07 31.90 15.47
CA ASP A 789 28.24 33.13 14.70
C ASP A 789 29.71 33.47 14.41
N ARG A 790 30.61 32.51 14.69
CA ARG A 790 32.04 32.68 14.46
C ARG A 790 32.37 32.69 12.95
N PRO A 791 33.45 33.39 12.55
CA PRO A 791 33.91 33.36 11.16
C PRO A 791 34.42 31.97 10.75
N LEU A 792 34.40 31.67 9.46
CA LEU A 792 34.93 30.42 8.94
C LEU A 792 36.46 30.37 9.09
N THR A 793 37.00 29.29 9.67
CA THR A 793 38.44 29.11 9.90
C THR A 793 38.95 27.82 9.27
N TRP A 794 40.16 27.85 8.69
CA TRP A 794 40.87 26.67 8.20
C TRP A 794 41.73 26.05 9.31
N PRO A 795 41.89 24.71 9.38
CA PRO A 795 42.61 24.03 10.46
C PRO A 795 44.06 24.50 10.67
N ASP A 796 44.72 24.98 9.61
CA ASP A 796 46.10 25.44 9.59
C ASP A 796 46.23 26.97 9.41
N GLY A 797 45.12 27.70 9.45
CA GLY A 797 45.10 29.16 9.30
C GLY A 797 45.35 29.68 7.87
N ILE A 798 45.55 28.79 6.89
CA ILE A 798 45.85 29.17 5.50
C ILE A 798 44.59 29.08 4.65
N VAL A 799 44.14 30.21 4.12
CA VAL A 799 43.02 30.28 3.19
C VAL A 799 43.48 29.77 1.82
N ARG A 800 42.94 28.63 1.41
CA ARG A 800 43.26 28.01 0.12
C ARG A 800 42.22 28.38 -0.93
N ILE A 801 42.68 28.99 -2.01
CA ILE A 801 41.81 29.54 -3.04
C ILE A 801 42.19 28.93 -4.39
N SER A 802 41.20 28.43 -5.12
CA SER A 802 41.38 28.04 -6.52
C SER A 802 40.92 29.17 -7.47
N PRO A 803 41.49 29.26 -8.68
CA PRO A 803 41.04 30.22 -9.70
C PRO A 803 39.53 30.17 -9.96
N SER A 804 38.95 28.97 -10.02
CA SER A 804 37.50 28.77 -10.16
C SER A 804 36.69 29.21 -8.94
N THR A 805 37.28 29.14 -7.74
CA THR A 805 36.66 29.63 -6.50
C THR A 805 36.56 31.15 -6.50
N VAL A 806 37.59 31.86 -6.97
CA VAL A 806 37.57 33.33 -7.09
C VAL A 806 36.42 33.78 -7.98
N GLU A 807 36.25 33.15 -9.14
CA GLU A 807 35.14 33.44 -10.05
C GLU A 807 33.77 33.16 -9.39
N SER A 808 33.60 31.99 -8.77
CA SER A 808 32.35 31.58 -8.12
C SER A 808 31.96 32.51 -6.95
N PHE A 809 32.93 32.83 -6.08
CA PHE A 809 32.73 33.70 -4.93
C PHE A 809 32.40 35.13 -5.34
N THR A 810 33.11 35.67 -6.34
CA THR A 810 32.86 37.02 -6.89
C THR A 810 31.46 37.13 -7.48
N LYS A 811 30.96 36.08 -8.16
CA LYS A 811 29.58 36.04 -8.65
C LYS A 811 28.55 36.02 -7.52
N CYS A 812 28.76 35.22 -6.47
CA CYS A 812 27.92 35.16 -5.27
C CYS A 812 28.59 34.38 -4.14
N GLY A 813 28.96 35.06 -3.04
CA GLY A 813 29.61 34.44 -1.89
C GLY A 813 28.74 33.40 -1.18
N LEU A 814 27.42 33.63 -1.07
CA LEU A 814 26.50 32.66 -0.47
C LEU A 814 26.39 31.37 -1.31
N ARG A 815 26.38 31.49 -2.65
CA ARG A 815 26.36 30.33 -3.54
C ARG A 815 27.61 29.47 -3.34
N TRP A 816 28.77 30.10 -3.27
CA TRP A 816 30.02 29.41 -2.98
C TRP A 816 29.96 28.65 -1.65
N LEU A 817 29.50 29.30 -0.57
CA LEU A 817 29.38 28.66 0.74
C LEU A 817 28.53 27.38 0.67
N LEU A 818 27.32 27.48 0.10
CA LEU A 818 26.38 26.37 0.09
C LEU A 818 26.75 25.27 -0.90
N GLU A 819 27.18 25.61 -2.12
CA GLU A 819 27.50 24.62 -3.15
C GLU A 819 28.89 24.00 -2.98
N THR A 820 29.89 24.80 -2.56
CA THR A 820 31.31 24.38 -2.54
C THR A 820 31.79 24.03 -1.14
N ALA A 821 31.50 24.84 -0.12
CA ALA A 821 31.96 24.56 1.24
C ALA A 821 31.08 23.53 1.97
N VAL A 822 29.75 23.60 1.78
CA VAL A 822 28.79 22.67 2.40
C VAL A 822 28.47 21.46 1.49
N GLY A 823 28.75 21.57 0.18
CA GLY A 823 28.55 20.47 -0.78
C GLY A 823 27.09 20.25 -1.20
N ALA A 824 26.24 21.27 -1.13
CA ALA A 824 24.83 21.21 -1.54
C ALA A 824 24.63 21.25 -3.07
N SER A 825 25.55 20.67 -3.85
CA SER A 825 25.45 20.59 -5.31
C SER A 825 24.97 19.20 -5.76
N GLY A 826 24.05 19.17 -6.73
CA GLY A 826 23.71 17.94 -7.46
C GLY A 826 24.79 17.55 -8.47
N THR A 827 24.81 16.29 -8.89
CA THR A 827 25.65 15.81 -9.99
C THR A 827 25.14 16.39 -11.30
N ASP A 828 25.84 17.37 -11.87
CA ASP A 828 25.48 17.98 -13.16
C ASP A 828 26.16 17.22 -14.31
N MET A 829 25.36 16.65 -15.21
CA MET A 829 25.82 15.85 -16.36
C MET A 829 26.72 16.64 -17.32
N SER A 830 26.58 17.97 -17.35
CA SER A 830 27.47 18.84 -18.14
C SER A 830 28.91 18.86 -17.61
N ARG A 831 29.09 18.67 -16.30
CA ARG A 831 30.40 18.56 -15.64
C ARG A 831 31.11 17.26 -16.01
N SER A 832 30.36 16.15 -16.11
CA SER A 832 30.88 14.84 -16.54
C SER A 832 31.39 14.86 -17.98
N LEU A 833 30.65 15.51 -18.89
CA LEU A 833 31.10 15.73 -20.27
C LEU A 833 32.37 16.59 -20.32
N GLY A 834 32.44 17.64 -19.48
CA GLY A 834 33.63 18.47 -19.32
C GLY A 834 34.86 17.63 -18.95
N SER A 835 34.79 16.82 -17.89
CA SER A 835 35.92 15.99 -17.46
C SER A 835 36.43 15.02 -18.54
N VAL A 836 35.54 14.47 -19.38
CA VAL A 836 35.92 13.62 -20.51
C VAL A 836 36.78 14.39 -21.50
N ILE A 837 36.34 15.59 -21.88
CA ILE A 837 37.06 16.41 -22.87
C ILE A 837 38.43 16.84 -22.34
N HIS A 838 38.56 17.24 -21.07
CA HIS A 838 39.86 17.59 -20.50
C HIS A 838 40.82 16.39 -20.49
N ALA A 839 40.35 15.20 -20.05
CA ALA A 839 41.17 13.99 -20.05
C ALA A 839 41.67 13.59 -21.45
N VAL A 840 40.84 13.76 -22.47
CA VAL A 840 41.21 13.45 -23.86
C VAL A 840 42.13 14.53 -24.46
N ALA A 841 41.90 15.80 -24.12
CA ALA A 841 42.77 16.91 -24.54
C ALA A 841 44.21 16.75 -24.04
N VAL A 842 44.40 16.19 -22.84
CA VAL A 842 45.72 15.85 -22.29
C VAL A 842 46.47 14.85 -23.16
N LEU A 843 45.80 13.78 -23.56
CA LEU A 843 46.41 12.72 -24.36
C LEU A 843 46.76 13.19 -25.76
N ALA A 844 45.87 13.97 -26.38
CA ALA A 844 46.12 14.59 -27.66
C ALA A 844 47.34 15.53 -27.60
N ALA A 845 47.45 16.34 -26.55
CA ALA A 845 48.59 17.23 -26.34
C ALA A 845 49.91 16.50 -26.00
N ALA A 846 49.84 15.24 -25.55
CA ALA A 846 50.99 14.37 -25.35
C ALA A 846 51.42 13.60 -26.63
N GLY A 847 50.82 13.92 -27.80
CA GLY A 847 51.19 13.34 -29.09
C GLY A 847 50.54 11.98 -29.41
N GLN A 848 49.48 11.60 -28.70
CA GLN A 848 48.67 10.42 -29.05
C GLN A 848 47.70 10.76 -30.19
N GLU A 849 47.67 9.94 -31.25
CA GLU A 849 46.83 10.18 -32.43
C GLU A 849 45.82 9.04 -32.69
N GLY A 850 44.71 9.37 -33.36
CA GLY A 850 43.79 8.40 -33.96
C GLY A 850 43.08 7.45 -32.98
N ASP A 851 43.22 6.14 -33.22
CA ASP A 851 42.48 5.04 -32.55
C ASP A 851 42.70 5.00 -31.02
N ALA A 852 43.83 5.51 -30.53
CA ALA A 852 44.15 5.58 -29.10
C ALA A 852 43.26 6.59 -28.34
N LEU A 853 42.93 7.74 -28.96
CA LEU A 853 42.03 8.74 -28.37
C LEU A 853 40.58 8.22 -28.35
N GLY A 854 40.17 7.50 -29.40
CA GLY A 854 38.85 6.88 -29.50
C GLY A 854 38.62 5.83 -28.41
N LYS A 855 39.57 4.90 -28.21
CA LYS A 855 39.51 3.88 -27.15
C LYS A 855 39.42 4.49 -25.75
N ARG A 856 40.14 5.58 -25.49
CA ARG A 856 40.05 6.24 -24.18
C ARG A 856 38.71 6.94 -23.96
N ILE A 857 38.12 7.52 -25.01
CA ILE A 857 36.75 8.03 -24.93
C ILE A 857 35.82 6.89 -24.56
N ASP A 858 35.92 5.73 -25.23
CA ASP A 858 35.06 4.58 -24.92
C ASP A 858 35.17 4.15 -23.46
N GLU A 859 36.39 3.99 -22.94
CA GLU A 859 36.65 3.62 -21.54
C GLU A 859 36.02 4.61 -20.55
N VAL A 860 36.25 5.92 -20.71
CA VAL A 860 35.71 6.94 -19.80
C VAL A 860 34.19 7.11 -19.97
N TRP A 861 33.67 6.86 -21.18
CA TRP A 861 32.25 6.99 -21.49
C TRP A 861 31.40 5.87 -20.88
N GLU A 862 31.96 4.66 -20.77
CA GLU A 862 31.32 3.50 -20.12
C GLU A 862 31.18 3.68 -18.60
N GLU A 863 32.03 4.50 -17.98
CA GLU A 863 31.98 4.81 -16.55
C GLU A 863 30.91 5.88 -16.18
N LEU A 864 30.31 6.53 -17.18
CA LEU A 864 29.38 7.65 -16.99
C LEU A 864 27.93 7.27 -17.31
N ASP A 865 27.05 7.46 -16.32
CA ASP A 865 25.60 7.28 -16.51
C ASP A 865 24.97 8.53 -17.13
N PHE A 866 24.80 8.50 -18.46
CA PHE A 866 24.07 9.53 -19.21
C PHE A 866 22.55 9.26 -19.28
N GLY A 867 22.03 8.28 -18.55
CA GLY A 867 20.64 7.87 -18.59
C GLY A 867 20.27 7.13 -19.88
N GLY A 868 19.21 7.56 -20.57
CA GLY A 868 18.66 6.84 -21.73
C GLY A 868 19.62 6.69 -22.91
N LEU A 869 19.59 5.53 -23.60
CA LEU A 869 20.47 5.18 -24.74
C LEU A 869 20.52 6.24 -25.85
N TRP A 870 19.39 6.88 -26.17
CA TRP A 870 19.34 7.92 -27.19
C TRP A 870 20.09 9.20 -26.77
N TYR A 871 20.03 9.54 -25.49
CA TYR A 871 20.68 10.73 -24.94
C TYR A 871 22.18 10.49 -24.82
N ASN A 872 22.58 9.30 -24.39
CA ASN A 872 23.98 8.84 -24.40
C ASN A 872 24.60 8.99 -25.79
N ARG A 873 23.97 8.43 -26.84
CA ARG A 873 24.44 8.57 -28.24
C ARG A 873 24.56 10.04 -28.67
N LYS A 874 23.58 10.86 -28.33
CA LYS A 874 23.59 12.30 -28.66
C LYS A 874 24.75 13.03 -27.96
N GLN A 875 25.01 12.76 -26.69
CA GLN A 875 26.12 13.36 -25.96
C GLN A 875 27.46 12.91 -26.52
N ARG A 876 27.57 11.66 -26.96
CA ARG A 876 28.78 11.13 -27.59
C ARG A 876 29.14 11.90 -28.86
N THR A 877 28.16 12.14 -29.74
CA THR A 877 28.35 12.98 -30.93
C THR A 877 28.78 14.41 -30.56
N VAL A 878 28.26 14.97 -29.46
CA VAL A 878 28.68 16.30 -28.99
C VAL A 878 30.14 16.28 -28.50
N ALA A 879 30.56 15.23 -27.79
CA ALA A 879 31.93 15.06 -27.33
C ALA A 879 32.91 14.94 -28.50
N GLU A 880 32.59 14.13 -29.51
CA GLU A 880 33.38 13.97 -30.73
C GLU A 880 33.54 15.29 -31.49
N GLN A 881 32.49 16.11 -31.56
CA GLN A 881 32.56 17.45 -32.17
C GLN A 881 33.46 18.41 -31.36
N MET A 882 33.39 18.38 -30.03
CA MET A 882 34.27 19.18 -29.17
C MET A 882 35.74 18.77 -29.34
N LEU A 883 36.02 17.47 -29.43
CA LEU A 883 37.37 16.95 -29.65
C LEU A 883 37.91 17.37 -31.02
N SER A 884 37.12 17.25 -32.09
CA SER A 884 37.54 17.65 -33.43
C SER A 884 37.93 19.14 -33.48
N ARG A 885 37.17 20.00 -32.79
CA ARG A 885 37.50 21.43 -32.65
C ARG A 885 38.80 21.66 -31.87
N PHE A 886 39.01 20.92 -30.79
CA PHE A 886 40.23 20.99 -29.99
C PHE A 886 41.45 20.60 -30.81
N LEU A 887 41.41 19.46 -31.52
CA LEU A 887 42.53 18.98 -32.35
C LEU A 887 42.89 19.98 -33.43
N THR A 888 41.89 20.52 -34.13
CA THR A 888 42.12 21.53 -35.18
C THR A 888 42.77 22.80 -34.61
N TRP A 889 42.32 23.27 -33.44
CA TRP A 889 42.92 24.42 -32.77
C TRP A 889 44.34 24.11 -32.27
N HIS A 890 44.56 22.91 -31.73
CA HIS A 890 45.86 22.47 -31.22
C HIS A 890 46.93 22.44 -32.32
N GLU A 891 46.60 21.94 -33.51
CA GLU A 891 47.49 21.90 -34.68
C GLU A 891 47.82 23.29 -35.24
N GLN A 892 46.86 24.22 -35.18
CA GLN A 892 46.99 25.58 -35.74
C GLN A 892 47.64 26.58 -34.76
N ASN A 893 47.81 26.20 -33.49
CA ASN A 893 48.32 27.11 -32.48
C ASN A 893 49.83 27.31 -32.63
N PRO A 894 50.32 28.55 -32.88
CA PRO A 894 51.74 28.81 -33.12
C PRO A 894 52.60 28.83 -31.84
N ARG A 895 51.98 28.79 -30.65
CA ARG A 895 52.69 28.85 -29.36
C ARG A 895 53.26 27.48 -28.97
N GLU A 896 54.41 27.48 -28.31
CA GLU A 896 55.06 26.26 -27.85
C GLU A 896 54.31 25.69 -26.64
N LEU A 897 53.89 24.43 -26.70
CA LEU A 897 53.29 23.74 -25.56
C LEU A 897 54.35 23.38 -24.52
N VAL A 898 54.17 23.85 -23.29
CA VAL A 898 55.10 23.59 -22.17
C VAL A 898 54.58 22.50 -21.24
N ALA A 899 53.32 22.60 -20.82
CA ALA A 899 52.70 21.64 -19.89
C ALA A 899 51.19 21.56 -20.07
N VAL A 900 50.59 20.46 -19.62
CA VAL A 900 49.14 20.19 -19.65
C VAL A 900 48.71 19.61 -18.31
N GLU A 901 47.54 19.99 -17.80
CA GLU A 901 47.04 19.60 -16.47
C GLU A 901 48.06 19.87 -15.34
N GLU A 902 48.81 20.97 -15.46
CA GLU A 902 49.89 21.31 -14.54
C GLU A 902 49.32 21.76 -13.19
N ALA A 903 49.69 21.05 -12.13
CA ALA A 903 49.29 21.40 -10.77
C ALA A 903 50.24 22.45 -10.21
N PHE A 904 49.70 23.49 -9.58
CA PHE A 904 50.51 24.56 -9.03
C PHE A 904 50.05 25.01 -7.64
N THR A 905 50.99 25.58 -6.91
CA THR A 905 50.77 26.27 -5.64
C THR A 905 51.59 27.54 -5.63
N ALA A 906 50.96 28.66 -5.29
CA ALA A 906 51.63 29.95 -5.16
C ALA A 906 51.16 30.66 -3.87
N MET A 907 52.10 31.25 -3.13
CA MET A 907 51.79 32.00 -1.91
C MET A 907 51.65 33.47 -2.27
N LEU A 908 50.47 34.05 -2.02
CA LEU A 908 50.26 35.50 -2.18
C LEU A 908 50.73 36.24 -0.91
N SER A 909 50.41 35.69 0.26
CA SER A 909 50.82 36.17 1.58
C SER A 909 50.97 34.99 2.55
N GLU A 910 51.47 35.21 3.76
CA GLU A 910 51.68 34.14 4.76
C GLU A 910 50.42 33.31 5.06
N ASN A 911 49.22 33.88 4.87
CA ASN A 911 47.94 33.25 5.18
C ASN A 911 47.06 32.96 3.96
N VAL A 912 47.51 33.27 2.73
CA VAL A 912 46.71 33.08 1.50
C VAL A 912 47.51 32.30 0.47
N GLN A 913 46.99 31.12 0.13
CA GLN A 913 47.58 30.21 -0.84
C GLN A 913 46.66 30.03 -2.05
N ILE A 914 47.19 30.30 -3.24
CA ILE A 914 46.53 29.96 -4.50
C ILE A 914 46.95 28.53 -4.84
N LYS A 915 45.96 27.65 -4.99
CA LYS A 915 46.17 26.26 -5.40
C LYS A 915 45.19 25.91 -6.51
N GLY A 916 45.72 25.36 -7.59
CA GLY A 916 44.91 25.00 -8.73
C GLY A 916 45.61 24.05 -9.67
N ARG A 917 44.93 23.80 -10.78
CA ARG A 917 45.47 23.11 -11.93
C ARG A 917 45.12 23.93 -13.15
N VAL A 918 46.09 24.15 -14.03
CA VAL A 918 45.87 24.78 -15.33
C VAL A 918 45.68 23.68 -16.37
N ASP A 919 44.72 23.87 -17.28
CA ASP A 919 44.51 22.90 -18.34
C ASP A 919 45.73 22.83 -19.25
N ARG A 920 46.30 23.99 -19.62
CA ARG A 920 47.42 24.07 -20.56
C ARG A 920 48.27 25.32 -20.37
N VAL A 921 49.59 25.15 -20.41
CA VAL A 921 50.62 26.21 -20.31
C VAL A 921 51.42 26.25 -21.60
N GLU A 922 51.53 27.43 -22.19
CA GLU A 922 52.26 27.66 -23.42
C GLU A 922 53.31 28.75 -23.25
N ARG A 923 54.29 28.78 -24.16
CA ARG A 923 55.30 29.83 -24.28
C ARG A 923 55.05 30.65 -25.54
N ASP A 924 55.00 31.98 -25.40
CA ASP A 924 54.90 32.90 -26.53
C ASP A 924 56.28 33.16 -27.20
N GLY A 925 56.28 33.92 -28.30
CA GLY A 925 57.51 34.25 -29.04
C GLY A 925 58.51 35.12 -28.26
N ASP A 926 58.07 35.75 -27.16
CA ASP A 926 58.90 36.55 -26.26
C ASP A 926 59.39 35.73 -25.04
N GLY A 927 59.04 34.44 -24.97
CA GLY A 927 59.43 33.54 -23.90
C GLY A 927 58.55 33.56 -22.65
N ARG A 928 57.43 34.31 -22.66
CA ARG A 928 56.49 34.48 -21.52
C ARG A 928 55.44 33.37 -21.48
N ALA A 929 54.82 33.20 -20.31
CA ALA A 929 53.82 32.15 -20.06
C ALA A 929 52.42 32.56 -20.50
N VAL A 930 51.81 31.80 -21.40
CA VAL A 930 50.40 31.96 -21.80
C VAL A 930 49.57 30.82 -21.20
N ILE A 931 48.60 31.15 -20.37
CA ILE A 931 47.74 30.15 -19.71
C ILE A 931 46.46 29.95 -20.51
N ILE A 932 46.15 28.70 -20.86
CA ILE A 932 44.97 28.34 -21.63
C ILE A 932 44.02 27.51 -20.75
N ASP A 933 42.76 27.91 -20.67
CA ASP A 933 41.68 27.21 -19.97
C ASP A 933 40.60 26.79 -20.98
N LEU A 934 40.29 25.49 -21.01
CA LEU A 934 39.37 24.88 -21.98
C LEU A 934 37.95 24.93 -21.44
N LYS A 935 37.01 25.45 -22.25
CA LYS A 935 35.59 25.57 -21.88
C LYS A 935 34.68 24.75 -22.79
N THR A 936 33.93 23.83 -22.20
CA THR A 936 32.93 22.98 -22.89
C THR A 936 31.49 23.53 -22.80
N GLY A 937 31.32 24.69 -22.17
CA GLY A 937 30.02 25.31 -21.87
C GLY A 937 29.23 25.81 -23.09
N THR A 938 28.00 26.26 -22.81
CA THR A 938 27.07 26.79 -23.81
C THR A 938 27.06 28.31 -23.93
N SER A 939 27.68 29.00 -22.97
CA SER A 939 27.77 30.46 -22.90
C SER A 939 29.23 30.88 -22.70
N LYS A 940 29.57 32.11 -23.09
CA LYS A 940 30.90 32.69 -22.94
C LYS A 940 30.82 34.10 -22.34
N PRO A 941 31.87 34.57 -21.64
CA PRO A 941 31.97 35.96 -21.21
C PRO A 941 31.92 36.93 -22.39
N SER A 942 31.43 38.15 -22.14
CA SER A 942 31.54 39.25 -23.11
C SER A 942 33.00 39.71 -23.23
N ASP A 943 33.34 40.41 -24.32
CA ASP A 943 34.72 40.87 -24.51
C ASP A 943 35.14 41.87 -23.41
N HIS A 944 34.20 42.67 -22.89
CA HIS A 944 34.44 43.58 -21.74
C HIS A 944 34.70 42.83 -20.42
N ASP A 945 34.00 41.73 -20.17
CA ASP A 945 34.21 40.92 -18.95
C ASP A 945 35.50 40.09 -19.01
N LEU A 946 36.04 39.91 -20.22
CA LEU A 946 37.25 39.15 -20.47
C LEU A 946 38.52 39.94 -20.14
N ASP A 947 38.50 41.27 -20.31
CA ASP A 947 39.66 42.15 -20.03
C ASP A 947 40.18 41.97 -18.60
N ARG A 948 39.28 41.76 -17.64
CA ARG A 948 39.59 41.46 -16.23
C ARG A 948 38.85 40.22 -15.73
N HIS A 949 39.00 39.09 -16.44
CA HIS A 949 38.36 37.85 -16.04
C HIS A 949 38.99 37.27 -14.75
N PRO A 950 38.23 37.06 -13.66
CA PRO A 950 38.77 36.62 -12.36
C PRO A 950 39.63 35.37 -12.42
N GLN A 951 39.17 34.31 -13.08
CA GLN A 951 39.89 33.05 -13.16
C GLN A 951 41.23 33.19 -13.91
N LEU A 952 41.25 33.96 -15.00
CA LEU A 952 42.43 34.11 -15.86
C LEU A 952 43.46 35.04 -15.20
N GLY A 953 43.01 36.11 -14.53
CA GLY A 953 43.89 36.97 -13.74
C GLY A 953 44.61 36.21 -12.63
N VAL A 954 43.94 35.28 -11.96
CA VAL A 954 44.55 34.46 -10.89
C VAL A 954 45.61 33.51 -11.45
N TYR A 955 45.38 32.92 -12.64
CA TYR A 955 46.41 32.09 -13.28
C TYR A 955 47.66 32.91 -13.66
N GLN A 956 47.46 34.11 -14.22
CA GLN A 956 48.56 35.01 -14.56
C GLN A 956 49.29 35.52 -13.30
N LEU A 957 48.57 35.81 -12.21
CA LEU A 957 49.15 36.13 -10.91
C LEU A 957 49.97 34.96 -10.35
N ALA A 958 49.48 33.72 -10.49
CA ALA A 958 50.23 32.55 -10.08
C ALA A 958 51.58 32.44 -10.82
N THR A 959 51.62 32.76 -12.12
CA THR A 959 52.87 32.85 -12.90
C THR A 959 53.84 33.87 -12.28
N LEU A 960 53.37 35.08 -11.96
CA LEU A 960 54.20 36.13 -11.32
C LEU A 960 54.74 35.70 -9.95
N LEU A 961 53.98 34.87 -9.22
CA LEU A 961 54.36 34.32 -7.91
C LEU A 961 55.25 33.06 -8.03
N GLY A 962 55.74 32.74 -9.23
CA GLY A 962 56.70 31.64 -9.46
C GLY A 962 56.07 30.26 -9.62
N ALA A 963 54.75 30.15 -9.82
CA ALA A 963 54.05 28.86 -9.97
C ALA A 963 54.65 27.95 -11.06
N PHE A 964 55.23 28.54 -12.11
CA PHE A 964 55.78 27.84 -13.27
C PHE A 964 57.28 28.08 -13.46
N GLU A 965 57.98 28.56 -12.43
CA GLU A 965 59.43 28.84 -12.47
C GLU A 965 60.26 27.62 -12.89
N ARG A 966 59.83 26.42 -12.47
CA ARG A 966 60.44 25.13 -12.86
C ARG A 966 60.51 24.89 -14.37
N HIS A 967 59.65 25.56 -15.13
CA HIS A 967 59.57 25.49 -16.59
C HIS A 967 60.24 26.70 -17.26
N GLY A 968 60.95 27.54 -16.50
CA GLY A 968 61.58 28.78 -17.00
C GLY A 968 60.54 29.82 -17.45
N LEU A 969 59.41 29.88 -16.75
CA LEU A 969 58.27 30.75 -17.03
C LEU A 969 57.94 31.60 -15.79
N THR A 970 58.44 32.84 -15.74
CA THR A 970 58.30 33.76 -14.60
C THR A 970 57.47 35.01 -14.91
N GLU A 971 57.26 35.32 -16.19
CA GLU A 971 56.47 36.47 -16.64
C GLU A 971 55.22 36.00 -17.40
N PRO A 972 54.04 36.59 -17.13
CA PRO A 972 52.81 36.26 -17.86
C PRO A 972 52.79 36.96 -19.23
N GLY A 973 52.53 36.20 -20.29
CA GLY A 973 52.28 36.66 -21.66
C GLY A 973 50.80 36.78 -22.02
N GLY A 974 49.91 36.70 -21.01
CA GLY A 974 48.46 36.69 -21.17
C GLY A 974 47.82 35.34 -20.80
N ALA A 975 46.51 35.26 -20.95
CA ALA A 975 45.76 34.02 -20.76
C ALA A 975 44.53 33.97 -21.66
N ALA A 976 44.02 32.79 -21.99
CA ALA A 976 42.88 32.66 -22.90
C ALA A 976 41.88 31.57 -22.50
N LEU A 977 40.60 31.83 -22.81
CA LEU A 977 39.54 30.83 -22.78
C LEU A 977 39.35 30.25 -24.18
N VAL A 978 39.48 28.92 -24.32
CA VAL A 978 39.21 28.22 -25.58
C VAL A 978 37.85 27.55 -25.51
N GLN A 979 36.88 28.09 -26.26
CA GLN A 979 35.52 27.57 -26.31
C GLN A 979 35.44 26.38 -27.27
N LEU A 980 35.24 25.18 -26.73
CA LEU A 980 35.06 23.93 -27.48
C LEU A 980 33.57 23.59 -27.67
N GLY A 981 32.72 24.04 -26.75
CA GLY A 981 31.28 23.77 -26.73
C GLY A 981 30.46 24.65 -27.67
N LYS A 982 29.15 24.79 -27.39
CA LYS A 982 28.24 25.59 -28.23
C LYS A 982 28.58 27.09 -28.22
N ALA A 983 29.34 27.55 -27.23
CA ALA A 983 29.82 28.93 -27.12
C ALA A 983 30.75 29.36 -28.28
N ALA A 984 31.36 28.39 -28.98
CA ALA A 984 32.11 28.63 -30.22
C ALA A 984 31.22 29.12 -31.39
N GLY A 985 29.91 28.80 -31.34
CA GLY A 985 28.93 29.06 -32.39
C GLY A 985 28.21 27.76 -32.78
N LYS A 986 26.89 27.81 -33.04
CA LYS A 986 26.05 26.62 -33.31
C LYS A 986 26.53 25.80 -34.53
N GLU A 987 27.19 26.44 -35.49
CA GLU A 987 27.72 25.83 -36.72
C GLU A 987 29.25 25.99 -36.86
N ALA A 988 29.93 26.43 -35.79
CA ALA A 988 31.37 26.64 -35.84
C ALA A 988 32.11 25.30 -35.97
N LYS A 989 32.94 25.19 -37.01
CA LYS A 989 33.87 24.05 -37.21
C LYS A 989 35.17 24.19 -36.41
N LEU A 990 35.46 25.40 -35.92
CA LEU A 990 36.69 25.73 -35.19
C LEU A 990 36.36 26.11 -33.75
N ALA A 991 37.32 25.86 -32.84
CA ALA A 991 37.27 26.42 -31.50
C ALA A 991 37.38 27.95 -31.56
N ARG A 992 36.78 28.65 -30.59
CA ARG A 992 36.93 30.11 -30.46
C ARG A 992 37.80 30.43 -29.27
N GLU A 993 38.95 31.05 -29.52
CA GLU A 993 39.85 31.56 -28.49
C GLU A 993 39.45 32.98 -28.09
N GLN A 994 39.41 33.24 -26.79
CA GLN A 994 39.12 34.54 -26.17
C GLN A 994 40.32 34.91 -25.30
N VAL A 995 41.10 35.90 -25.73
CA VAL A 995 42.36 36.28 -25.10
C VAL A 995 42.16 37.44 -24.13
N GLN A 996 42.70 37.28 -22.92
CA GLN A 996 42.94 38.34 -21.95
C GLN A 996 44.41 38.75 -22.04
N GLY A 997 44.68 40.06 -22.09
CA GLY A 997 46.03 40.62 -22.13
C GLY A 997 46.90 40.20 -20.94
N ALA A 998 48.21 40.40 -21.08
CA ALA A 998 49.17 40.15 -20.02
C ALA A 998 48.92 41.08 -18.83
N LEU A 999 49.03 40.54 -17.61
CA LEU A 999 48.81 41.32 -16.39
C LEU A 999 49.72 42.56 -16.30
N GLY A 1000 50.97 42.45 -16.77
CA GLY A 1000 51.93 43.55 -16.78
C GLY A 1000 51.61 44.68 -17.76
N ASP A 1001 50.72 44.43 -18.74
CA ASP A 1001 50.28 45.41 -19.74
C ASP A 1001 48.95 46.09 -19.34
N ASP A 1002 48.30 45.65 -18.25
CA ASP A 1002 47.09 46.29 -17.69
C ASP A 1002 47.45 47.61 -16.99
N PRO A 1003 46.63 48.67 -17.10
CA PRO A 1003 46.83 49.91 -16.36
C PRO A 1003 46.94 49.75 -14.83
N GLU A 1004 46.38 48.68 -14.26
CA GLU A 1004 46.40 48.35 -12.83
C GLU A 1004 46.89 46.90 -12.61
N PRO A 1005 48.18 46.58 -12.79
CA PRO A 1005 48.68 45.21 -12.80
C PRO A 1005 48.46 44.44 -11.47
N GLY A 1006 48.16 45.14 -10.37
CA GLY A 1006 47.88 44.56 -9.05
C GLY A 1006 46.45 44.05 -8.84
N TRP A 1007 45.50 44.29 -9.76
CA TRP A 1007 44.08 44.01 -9.55
C TRP A 1007 43.79 42.55 -9.19
N ALA A 1008 44.52 41.60 -9.77
CA ALA A 1008 44.32 40.18 -9.52
C ALA A 1008 44.73 39.79 -8.08
N GLY A 1009 45.77 40.42 -7.54
CA GLY A 1009 46.20 40.22 -6.15
C GLY A 1009 45.17 40.77 -5.17
N GLU A 1010 44.71 42.00 -5.38
CA GLU A 1010 43.65 42.63 -4.58
C GLU A 1010 42.34 41.83 -4.59
N LEU A 1011 41.99 41.25 -5.75
CA LEU A 1011 40.83 40.39 -5.89
C LEU A 1011 40.96 39.10 -5.07
N VAL A 1012 42.13 38.43 -5.11
CA VAL A 1012 42.38 37.22 -4.32
C VAL A 1012 42.32 37.52 -2.82
N ASP A 1013 42.90 38.63 -2.35
CA ASP A 1013 42.84 39.05 -0.94
C ASP A 1013 41.41 39.38 -0.49
N THR A 1014 40.64 40.05 -1.35
CA THR A 1014 39.21 40.35 -1.10
C THR A 1014 38.40 39.07 -0.96
N VAL A 1015 38.61 38.10 -1.86
CA VAL A 1015 37.96 36.79 -1.80
C VAL A 1015 38.42 35.99 -0.57
N ALA A 1016 39.71 36.00 -0.23
CA ALA A 1016 40.24 35.31 0.96
C ALA A 1016 39.59 35.82 2.26
N THR A 1017 39.49 37.14 2.38
CA THR A 1017 38.84 37.81 3.50
C THR A 1017 37.35 37.48 3.54
N GLY A 1018 36.67 37.50 2.38
CA GLY A 1018 35.27 37.14 2.27
C GLY A 1018 34.97 35.68 2.59
N MET A 1019 35.83 34.75 2.16
CA MET A 1019 35.71 33.31 2.48
C MET A 1019 35.87 33.05 3.98
N SER A 1020 36.63 33.89 4.68
CA SER A 1020 36.85 33.82 6.13
C SER A 1020 35.82 34.63 6.94
N SER A 1021 34.73 35.08 6.31
CA SER A 1021 33.70 35.90 6.96
C SER A 1021 32.71 35.05 7.77
N ARG A 1022 31.97 35.71 8.67
CA ARG A 1022 30.76 35.18 9.32
C ARG A 1022 29.48 35.49 8.56
N VAL A 1023 29.53 36.42 7.60
CA VAL A 1023 28.38 36.86 6.79
C VAL A 1023 28.75 36.77 5.31
N PHE A 1024 27.90 36.13 4.53
CA PHE A 1024 28.10 35.91 3.10
C PHE A 1024 27.01 36.63 2.29
N THR A 1025 27.43 37.43 1.32
CA THR A 1025 26.51 38.22 0.49
C THR A 1025 25.89 37.34 -0.59
N ALA A 1026 24.56 37.43 -0.73
CA ALA A 1026 23.82 36.87 -1.85
C ALA A 1026 23.65 37.92 -2.94
N THR A 1027 24.25 37.69 -4.11
CA THR A 1027 24.23 38.64 -5.24
C THR A 1027 23.36 38.11 -6.37
N VAL A 1028 22.48 38.94 -6.91
CA VAL A 1028 21.66 38.60 -8.08
C VAL A 1028 22.54 38.56 -9.33
N ASN A 1029 22.51 37.44 -10.05
CA ASN A 1029 23.22 37.27 -11.31
C ASN A 1029 22.45 36.30 -12.23
N ASP A 1030 22.92 36.14 -13.47
CA ASP A 1030 22.28 35.26 -14.46
C ASP A 1030 22.25 33.78 -14.05
N GLY A 1031 23.13 33.37 -13.13
CA GLY A 1031 23.19 32.03 -12.56
C GLY A 1031 22.13 31.74 -11.49
N CYS A 1032 21.37 32.72 -11.02
CA CYS A 1032 20.35 32.52 -9.97
C CYS A 1032 19.22 31.57 -10.39
N ARG A 1033 18.94 31.43 -11.69
CA ARG A 1033 17.85 30.57 -12.20
C ARG A 1033 18.14 29.07 -12.01
N THR A 1034 19.41 28.69 -12.07
CA THR A 1034 19.88 27.30 -12.01
C THR A 1034 20.68 26.98 -10.75
N CYS A 1035 20.75 27.91 -9.79
CA CYS A 1035 21.46 27.73 -8.54
C CYS A 1035 20.79 26.64 -7.67
N ALA A 1036 21.59 25.69 -7.16
CA ALA A 1036 21.09 24.60 -6.32
C ALA A 1036 20.60 25.09 -4.96
N ALA A 1037 21.17 26.20 -4.47
CA ALA A 1037 20.83 26.83 -3.19
C ALA A 1037 19.63 27.80 -3.25
N LYS A 1038 18.87 27.83 -4.36
CA LYS A 1038 17.76 28.77 -4.57
C LYS A 1038 16.70 28.73 -3.46
N ALA A 1039 16.40 27.54 -2.93
CA ALA A 1039 15.40 27.33 -1.88
C ALA A 1039 15.82 27.85 -0.49
N SER A 1040 17.08 28.26 -0.33
CA SER A 1040 17.64 28.83 0.91
C SER A 1040 18.30 30.18 0.67
N CYS A 1041 18.06 30.80 -0.49
CA CYS A 1041 18.63 32.09 -0.84
C CYS A 1041 17.67 33.21 -0.39
N PRO A 1042 18.12 34.19 0.41
CA PRO A 1042 17.26 35.27 0.90
C PRO A 1042 16.79 36.23 -0.21
N VAL A 1043 17.45 36.21 -1.37
CA VAL A 1043 17.12 37.07 -2.53
C VAL A 1043 16.12 36.38 -3.48
N ASN A 1044 15.73 35.13 -3.20
CA ASN A 1044 14.74 34.41 -3.97
C ASN A 1044 13.44 34.24 -3.17
N ASP A 1045 12.27 34.43 -3.80
CA ASP A 1045 10.97 34.27 -3.13
C ASP A 1045 10.77 32.91 -2.46
N ALA A 1046 11.35 31.84 -3.03
CA ALA A 1046 11.28 30.50 -2.44
C ALA A 1046 12.12 30.39 -1.15
N GLY A 1047 13.28 31.05 -1.12
CA GLY A 1047 14.20 31.02 0.02
C GLY A 1047 13.91 32.08 1.08
N GLY A 1048 13.40 33.26 0.71
CA GLY A 1048 12.97 34.30 1.64
C GLY A 1048 11.75 33.94 2.50
N ARG A 1049 11.09 32.80 2.22
CA ARG A 1049 10.06 32.21 3.10
C ARG A 1049 10.65 31.25 4.15
N VAL A 1050 11.89 30.83 3.95
CA VAL A 1050 12.62 29.86 4.80
C VAL A 1050 13.67 30.58 5.66
N CYS A 1051 14.28 31.64 5.12
CA CYS A 1051 15.35 32.43 5.74
C CYS A 1051 14.84 33.67 6.47
#